data_AF-A0A3C0ZYB8-F1
#
_entry.id   AF-A0A3C0ZYB8-F1
#
_cell.length_a   1.000
_cell.length_b   1.000
_cell.length_c   1.000
_cell.angle_alpha   90.00
_cell.angle_beta   90.00
_cell.angle_gamma   90.00
#
_symmetry.space_group_name_H-M   'P 1'
#
loop_
_entity.id
_entity.type
_entity.pdbx_description
1 polymer ?
#
loop_
_entity_poly.entity_id
_entity_poly.type
_entity_poly.pdbx_seq_one_letter_code
_entity_poly.pdbx_strand_id
1 'polypeptide(L)'
;MVRIRDYPRPRGDTGIGFHWFPDLNHYDDRYLDTFLPLLKSMGASWLVIPSHPCRSIPASFIRGLLEKDIEPVVQISSPYITFLKQDKLRDLCEEYASWGVHYISPFKEPNLVSRWPQWEEDLPERFMDLLIPCLETMYEVEGIVPLFPPLSPGGDFWDTVFLEACLDILNRRKKGRLYGKMAVAIENYAFNKPLTWGKGGKTQWPCAQPYQSLPGCEDHRGFYLFQWYDEIIRQKVGRSFPLIGAANGLLLGDRSSSDFPPLDEATHAQRSAQISLMMMRGEVPNYFFNNAFWLLAAEDASPFAQGRWFRPDGEPVLKASISALQEMPKESRRFRVDLPEKIRVFTDGKVEVMDLEEYLKGVLPREMGVNAPLEALKAQAVAARCYAANAAKYPRHKERGADICTTTHCQVWSPTHHERTDRAVEETRGIVATYDDEIIGAFYFGHCDGHTRNCEDVWVQALPYCRSVPCICGYDSMYGHGVGMCQRGAMKMAEEGATYEEILRHYYTGVETLAQGSTYELPVVDLSPEIPHMELWEWPRPPEDNGLGMHLGLDFREEALAQELSRVKDLGLKWVLLVPQDEIQLERAIRLFWPQGIMPVVRPYALIDRGHDFVRDVGVMQDCGVPPYIQIYNEPSDHREWSDVPQGSRGERPDLPLFVSKWVNNALAVYNAGGYPGLQVLDVDLLREVIAETRRRGVMHLWGRAWFCPHNYGLNHPPSYPYDPVNQEGIPVQHPEWEFVAPIEEVNRWREEGKNPGQTIHDDYNGVLGFLAFAKVFEEELGFVPPMICGEGGWQYRSSPDRRYAVIGDYLHAHYHQQMFSWFKTGRLSNGDPLPDYLFAICPWILSG
;
A
#
# COMPACT_ATOMS: atom_id res chain seq x y z
N MET A 1 -2.89 7.11 3.85
CA MET A 1 -2.91 6.10 4.93
C MET A 1 -3.36 4.79 4.32
N VAL A 2 -2.75 3.66 4.68
CA VAL A 2 -3.07 2.34 4.10
C VAL A 2 -4.47 1.89 4.55
N ARG A 3 -5.31 1.37 3.65
CA ARG A 3 -6.63 0.80 4.00
C ARG A 3 -6.46 -0.57 4.63
N ILE A 4 -7.39 -1.02 5.49
CA ILE A 4 -7.27 -2.33 6.18
C ILE A 4 -7.07 -3.49 5.21
N ARG A 5 -7.74 -3.44 4.05
CA ARG A 5 -7.62 -4.44 2.98
C ARG A 5 -6.30 -4.42 2.22
N ASP A 6 -5.58 -3.29 2.25
CA ASP A 6 -4.33 -3.08 1.48
C ASP A 6 -3.09 -3.54 2.30
N TYR A 7 -3.27 -3.96 3.55
CA TYR A 7 -2.18 -4.53 4.33
C TYR A 7 -1.80 -5.94 3.82
N PRO A 8 -0.50 -6.28 3.77
CA PRO A 8 -0.03 -7.58 3.26
C PRO A 8 -0.67 -8.77 3.99
N ARG A 9 -1.09 -9.78 3.24
CA ARG A 9 -1.64 -11.04 3.77
C ARG A 9 -1.17 -12.22 2.92
N PRO A 10 -1.05 -13.42 3.52
CA PRO A 10 -0.65 -14.62 2.78
C PRO A 10 -1.70 -14.99 1.72
N ARG A 11 -1.25 -15.60 0.63
CA ARG A 11 -2.16 -16.12 -0.40
C ARG A 11 -3.05 -17.22 0.19
N GLY A 12 -4.34 -17.16 -0.11
CA GLY A 12 -5.30 -18.11 0.43
C GLY A 12 -5.46 -18.03 1.95
N ASP A 13 -5.19 -16.86 2.55
CA ASP A 13 -5.28 -16.60 3.98
C ASP A 13 -6.48 -17.27 4.63
N THR A 14 -6.26 -18.21 5.56
CA THR A 14 -7.31 -18.85 6.36
C THR A 14 -7.55 -18.11 7.68
N GLY A 15 -6.66 -17.18 8.04
CA GLY A 15 -6.57 -16.56 9.36
C GLY A 15 -6.07 -17.52 10.45
N ILE A 16 -5.71 -18.75 10.13
CA ILE A 16 -5.21 -19.73 11.11
C ILE A 16 -3.70 -19.53 11.23
N GLY A 17 -3.20 -19.46 12.46
CA GLY A 17 -1.77 -19.47 12.69
C GLY A 17 -1.36 -20.20 13.95
N PHE A 18 -0.07 -20.22 14.19
CA PHE A 18 0.52 -20.78 15.41
C PHE A 18 1.64 -19.87 15.91
N HIS A 19 1.87 -19.88 17.21
CA HIS A 19 3.13 -19.38 17.75
C HIS A 19 4.18 -20.49 17.66
N TRP A 20 5.33 -20.20 17.07
CA TRP A 20 6.47 -21.11 16.97
C TRP A 20 7.05 -21.45 18.34
N PHE A 21 8.09 -22.27 18.42
CA PHE A 21 8.77 -22.61 19.66
C PHE A 21 9.06 -21.36 20.52
N PRO A 22 9.02 -21.48 21.86
CA PRO A 22 9.18 -20.34 22.76
C PRO A 22 10.68 -19.98 22.98
N ASP A 23 11.51 -20.18 21.95
CA ASP A 23 12.96 -20.03 22.01
C ASP A 23 13.55 -19.62 20.64
N LEU A 24 14.89 -19.55 20.56
CA LEU A 24 15.62 -19.08 19.37
C LEU A 24 16.40 -20.20 18.65
N ASN A 25 16.18 -21.47 19.00
CA ASN A 25 17.05 -22.58 18.59
C ASN A 25 16.44 -23.47 17.49
N HIS A 26 15.13 -23.40 17.28
CA HIS A 26 14.41 -24.32 16.40
C HIS A 26 14.19 -23.73 15.00
N TYR A 27 15.28 -23.38 14.30
CA TYR A 27 15.22 -22.75 12.97
C TYR A 27 16.01 -23.46 11.87
N ASP A 28 16.51 -24.67 12.15
CA ASP A 28 17.17 -25.48 11.13
C ASP A 28 16.17 -26.25 10.23
N ASP A 29 16.65 -26.69 9.08
CA ASP A 29 15.82 -27.31 8.03
C ASP A 29 15.06 -28.55 8.54
N ARG A 30 15.57 -29.26 9.55
CA ARG A 30 14.89 -30.46 10.09
C ARG A 30 13.55 -30.10 10.73
N TYR A 31 13.48 -28.97 11.44
CA TYR A 31 12.24 -28.50 12.04
C TYR A 31 11.28 -27.97 10.98
N LEU A 32 11.80 -27.25 9.98
CA LEU A 32 10.98 -26.80 8.86
C LEU A 32 10.36 -28.00 8.12
N ASP A 33 11.16 -29.00 7.77
CA ASP A 33 10.72 -30.22 7.09
C ASP A 33 9.67 -31.00 7.91
N THR A 34 9.82 -31.00 9.23
CA THR A 34 8.87 -31.65 10.15
C THR A 34 7.55 -30.89 10.25
N PHE A 35 7.61 -29.58 10.49
CA PHE A 35 6.42 -28.80 10.86
C PHE A 35 5.71 -28.15 9.69
N LEU A 36 6.38 -27.88 8.56
CA LEU A 36 5.76 -27.24 7.41
C LEU A 36 4.59 -28.06 6.85
N PRO A 37 4.71 -29.40 6.64
CA PRO A 37 3.58 -30.22 6.23
C PRO A 37 2.45 -30.25 7.28
N LEU A 38 2.79 -30.27 8.58
CA LEU A 38 1.82 -30.28 9.68
C LEU A 38 1.02 -28.98 9.72
N LEU A 39 1.70 -27.83 9.65
CA LEU A 39 1.11 -26.50 9.60
C LEU A 39 0.14 -26.39 8.42
N LYS A 40 0.55 -26.78 7.21
CA LYS A 40 -0.33 -26.76 6.03
C LYS A 40 -1.52 -27.72 6.17
N SER A 41 -1.33 -28.90 6.75
CA SER A 41 -2.43 -29.85 6.99
C SER A 41 -3.53 -29.29 7.91
N MET A 42 -3.13 -28.46 8.89
CA MET A 42 -4.05 -27.76 9.79
C MET A 42 -4.59 -26.45 9.20
N GLY A 43 -4.14 -26.06 8.00
CA GLY A 43 -4.58 -24.85 7.31
C GLY A 43 -3.86 -23.58 7.75
N ALA A 44 -2.72 -23.66 8.41
CA ALA A 44 -1.99 -22.47 8.86
C ALA A 44 -1.54 -21.62 7.65
N SER A 45 -1.84 -20.32 7.74
CA SER A 45 -1.34 -19.26 6.85
C SER A 45 -0.49 -18.23 7.60
N TRP A 46 -0.41 -18.30 8.93
CA TRP A 46 0.38 -17.37 9.75
C TRP A 46 1.28 -18.11 10.74
N LEU A 47 2.48 -17.58 10.99
CA LEU A 47 3.38 -18.11 12.01
C LEU A 47 4.06 -16.99 12.80
N VAL A 48 3.87 -16.96 14.11
CA VAL A 48 4.55 -15.98 14.99
C VAL A 48 5.88 -16.58 15.42
N ILE A 49 6.99 -15.90 15.14
CA ILE A 49 8.35 -16.42 15.30
C ILE A 49 9.21 -15.50 16.19
N PRO A 50 9.78 -16.00 17.31
CA PRO A 50 10.71 -15.23 18.13
C PRO A 50 12.05 -14.95 17.42
N SER A 51 12.45 -13.69 17.29
CA SER A 51 13.75 -13.30 16.71
C SER A 51 14.67 -12.69 17.75
N HIS A 52 15.98 -12.87 17.58
CA HIS A 52 16.98 -12.15 18.35
C HIS A 52 16.97 -10.65 17.96
N PRO A 53 17.23 -9.70 18.88
CA PRO A 53 17.18 -8.26 18.59
C PRO A 53 18.25 -7.75 17.61
N CYS A 54 19.30 -8.53 17.36
CA CYS A 54 20.43 -8.15 16.51
C CYS A 54 20.85 -9.23 15.50
N ARG A 55 20.10 -10.33 15.39
CA ARG A 55 20.42 -11.43 14.47
C ARG A 55 19.12 -11.95 13.88
N SER A 56 19.05 -11.99 12.55
CA SER A 56 17.94 -12.56 11.83
C SER A 56 17.86 -14.08 12.00
N ILE A 57 16.65 -14.59 11.80
CA ILE A 57 16.37 -16.01 11.60
C ILE A 57 17.01 -16.43 10.26
N PRO A 58 17.51 -17.67 10.12
CA PRO A 58 18.06 -18.16 8.86
C PRO A 58 17.13 -17.88 7.66
N ALA A 59 17.69 -17.30 6.60
CA ALA A 59 16.94 -16.94 5.40
C ALA A 59 16.22 -18.14 4.76
N SER A 60 16.81 -19.34 4.82
CA SER A 60 16.18 -20.57 4.31
C SER A 60 14.86 -20.87 5.02
N PHE A 61 14.82 -20.68 6.34
CA PHE A 61 13.62 -20.89 7.13
C PHE A 61 12.51 -19.90 6.74
N ILE A 62 12.84 -18.60 6.68
CA ILE A 62 11.87 -17.56 6.31
C ILE A 62 11.34 -17.78 4.89
N ARG A 63 12.22 -18.01 3.92
CA ARG A 63 11.83 -18.25 2.52
C ARG A 63 10.96 -19.49 2.39
N GLY A 64 11.29 -20.58 3.09
CA GLY A 64 10.48 -21.80 3.06
C GLY A 64 9.07 -21.64 3.62
N LEU A 65 8.86 -20.73 4.59
CA LEU A 65 7.51 -20.35 5.04
C LEU A 65 6.75 -19.59 3.95
N LEU A 66 7.38 -18.56 3.38
CA LEU A 66 6.77 -17.69 2.38
C LEU A 66 6.44 -18.45 1.08
N GLU A 67 7.32 -19.35 0.62
CA GLU A 67 7.08 -20.26 -0.52
C GLU A 67 5.86 -21.18 -0.33
N LYS A 68 5.39 -21.36 0.91
CA LYS A 68 4.18 -22.12 1.24
C LYS A 68 3.03 -21.23 1.69
N ASP A 69 3.06 -19.95 1.37
CA ASP A 69 2.04 -18.97 1.73
C ASP A 69 1.78 -18.94 3.24
N ILE A 70 2.85 -19.01 4.05
CA ILE A 70 2.79 -18.79 5.50
C ILE A 70 3.46 -17.46 5.82
N GLU A 71 2.67 -16.48 6.24
CA GLU A 71 3.15 -15.16 6.63
C GLU A 71 3.82 -15.21 8.01
N PRO A 72 5.12 -14.87 8.10
CA PRO A 72 5.82 -14.77 9.37
C PRO A 72 5.50 -13.45 10.08
N VAL A 73 5.20 -13.54 11.37
CA VAL A 73 5.12 -12.38 12.28
C VAL A 73 6.32 -12.44 13.21
N VAL A 74 7.31 -11.59 12.95
CA VAL A 74 8.56 -11.58 13.72
C VAL A 74 8.35 -10.86 15.05
N GLN A 75 8.58 -11.55 16.15
CA GLN A 75 8.54 -10.97 17.48
C GLN A 75 9.95 -10.89 18.05
N ILE A 76 10.50 -9.68 18.19
CA ILE A 76 11.81 -9.49 18.81
C ILE A 76 11.73 -9.91 20.28
N SER A 77 12.51 -10.93 20.61
CA SER A 77 12.50 -11.57 21.93
C SER A 77 13.67 -11.10 22.76
N SER A 78 13.36 -10.42 23.85
CA SER A 78 14.30 -10.02 24.90
C SER A 78 13.72 -10.41 26.27
N PRO A 79 14.55 -10.83 27.24
CA PRO A 79 14.09 -11.11 28.59
C PRO A 79 13.39 -9.90 29.24
N TYR A 80 13.89 -8.70 28.95
CA TYR A 80 13.41 -7.44 29.50
C TYR A 80 13.17 -6.40 28.40
N ILE A 81 12.24 -5.49 28.67
CA ILE A 81 12.02 -4.30 27.86
C ILE A 81 13.12 -3.29 28.17
N THR A 82 13.97 -3.09 27.18
CA THR A 82 15.14 -2.21 27.25
C THR A 82 15.30 -1.50 25.92
N PHE A 83 16.23 -0.55 25.87
CA PHE A 83 16.54 0.19 24.67
C PHE A 83 17.06 -0.73 23.55
N LEU A 84 16.41 -0.67 22.38
CA LEU A 84 16.91 -1.25 21.14
C LEU A 84 17.67 -0.18 20.36
N LYS A 85 18.85 -0.52 19.82
CA LYS A 85 19.61 0.40 18.96
C LYS A 85 18.93 0.54 17.61
N GLN A 86 18.61 1.77 17.21
CA GLN A 86 17.83 2.07 16.00
C GLN A 86 18.53 1.55 14.74
N ASP A 87 19.83 1.77 14.59
CA ASP A 87 20.58 1.27 13.42
C ASP A 87 20.52 -0.26 13.31
N LYS A 88 20.57 -0.98 14.45
CA LYS A 88 20.47 -2.43 14.45
C LYS A 88 19.07 -2.96 14.20
N LEU A 89 18.06 -2.24 14.69
CA LEU A 89 16.68 -2.52 14.36
C LEU A 89 16.42 -2.28 12.86
N ARG A 90 16.98 -1.20 12.29
CA ARG A 90 16.89 -0.89 10.85
C ARG A 90 17.53 -1.99 10.01
N ASP A 91 18.79 -2.36 10.30
CA ASP A 91 19.50 -3.44 9.61
C ASP A 91 18.64 -4.73 9.58
N LEU A 92 18.06 -5.09 10.73
CA LEU A 92 17.22 -6.28 10.88
C LEU A 92 15.91 -6.16 10.09
N CYS A 93 15.27 -4.99 10.10
CA CYS A 93 14.03 -4.73 9.37
C CYS A 93 14.26 -4.76 7.85
N GLU A 94 15.34 -4.17 7.36
CA GLU A 94 15.70 -4.17 5.94
C GLU A 94 16.00 -5.60 5.45
N GLU A 95 16.69 -6.40 6.26
CA GLU A 95 16.94 -7.80 5.95
C GLU A 95 15.63 -8.61 5.86
N TYR A 96 14.75 -8.49 6.85
CA TYR A 96 13.44 -9.16 6.82
C TYR A 96 12.56 -8.68 5.67
N ALA A 97 12.52 -7.37 5.39
CA ALA A 97 11.79 -6.80 4.27
C ALA A 97 12.30 -7.35 2.93
N SER A 98 13.62 -7.50 2.78
CA SER A 98 14.25 -8.06 1.58
C SER A 98 13.83 -9.51 1.29
N TRP A 99 13.32 -10.23 2.29
CA TRP A 99 12.80 -11.59 2.16
C TRP A 99 11.28 -11.64 1.99
N GLY A 100 10.57 -10.51 2.14
CA GLY A 100 9.11 -10.46 2.06
C GLY A 100 8.41 -10.60 3.41
N VAL A 101 9.10 -10.40 4.53
CA VAL A 101 8.46 -10.30 5.85
C VAL A 101 7.91 -8.90 6.04
N HIS A 102 6.65 -8.78 6.46
CA HIS A 102 6.03 -7.48 6.67
C HIS A 102 5.92 -7.11 8.15
N TYR A 103 5.57 -8.06 9.01
CA TYR A 103 5.15 -7.77 10.37
C TYR A 103 6.25 -8.00 11.40
N ILE A 104 6.64 -6.95 12.11
CA ILE A 104 7.65 -7.01 13.16
C ILE A 104 7.12 -6.35 14.44
N SER A 105 7.26 -7.01 15.58
CA SER A 105 6.98 -6.48 16.92
C SER A 105 8.28 -6.29 17.70
N PRO A 106 8.62 -5.06 18.15
CA PRO A 106 9.89 -4.78 18.83
C PRO A 106 9.94 -5.30 20.28
N PHE A 107 8.79 -5.45 20.92
CA PHE A 107 8.67 -5.91 22.32
C PHE A 107 7.52 -6.91 22.48
N LYS A 108 7.36 -7.41 23.71
CA LYS A 108 6.27 -8.30 24.13
C LYS A 108 5.85 -7.98 25.58
N GLU A 109 4.54 -7.93 25.82
CA GLU A 109 3.87 -7.85 27.14
C GLU A 109 4.41 -6.74 28.06
N PRO A 110 4.50 -5.48 27.61
CA PRO A 110 4.97 -4.37 28.42
C PRO A 110 4.16 -4.09 29.67
N ASN A 111 2.96 -4.65 29.77
CA ASN A 111 2.08 -4.50 30.91
C ASN A 111 2.28 -5.57 32.02
N LEU A 112 3.35 -6.38 31.94
CA LEU A 112 3.72 -7.36 32.97
C LEU A 112 4.96 -6.95 33.76
N VAL A 113 4.94 -7.09 35.08
CA VAL A 113 6.05 -6.76 35.99
C VAL A 113 7.31 -7.55 35.63
N SER A 114 7.15 -8.81 35.25
CA SER A 114 8.24 -9.71 34.86
C SER A 114 9.05 -9.24 33.65
N ARG A 115 8.50 -8.33 32.83
CA ARG A 115 9.17 -7.79 31.63
C ARG A 115 10.06 -6.59 31.90
N TRP A 116 10.08 -6.07 33.13
CA TRP A 116 10.84 -4.88 33.48
C TRP A 116 11.95 -5.20 34.48
N PRO A 117 13.17 -4.66 34.29
CA PRO A 117 14.21 -4.74 35.31
C PRO A 117 13.80 -4.04 36.62
N GLN A 118 12.98 -2.99 36.49
CA GLN A 118 12.41 -2.22 37.59
C GLN A 118 11.04 -1.68 37.17
N TRP A 119 10.01 -1.98 37.96
CA TRP A 119 8.65 -1.50 37.78
C TRP A 119 8.45 -0.10 38.36
N GLU A 120 7.66 0.74 37.68
CA GLU A 120 7.40 2.14 38.06
C GLU A 120 5.92 2.49 37.87
N GLU A 121 5.46 3.57 38.52
CA GLU A 121 4.06 3.99 38.48
C GLU A 121 3.65 4.58 37.10
N ASP A 122 4.52 5.34 36.43
CA ASP A 122 4.26 5.94 35.10
C ASP A 122 4.75 5.06 33.95
N LEU A 123 4.34 3.78 34.00
CA LEU A 123 4.81 2.76 33.06
C LEU A 123 4.51 3.07 31.59
N PRO A 124 3.32 3.59 31.20
CA PRO A 124 3.03 3.92 29.80
C PRO A 124 4.00 4.95 29.20
N GLU A 125 4.33 6.04 29.90
CA GLU A 125 5.27 7.04 29.36
C GLU A 125 6.66 6.45 29.14
N ARG A 126 7.19 5.73 30.15
CA ARG A 126 8.49 5.07 30.04
C ARG A 126 8.53 4.04 28.91
N PHE A 127 7.45 3.29 28.73
CA PHE A 127 7.35 2.34 27.62
C PHE A 127 7.33 3.06 26.27
N MET A 128 6.59 4.16 26.16
CA MET A 128 6.51 4.92 24.91
C MET A 128 7.83 5.63 24.56
N ASP A 129 8.65 6.00 25.54
CA ASP A 129 10.03 6.48 25.30
C ASP A 129 10.91 5.43 24.61
N LEU A 130 10.65 4.14 24.85
CA LEU A 130 11.37 3.03 24.20
C LEU A 130 10.71 2.61 22.88
N LEU A 131 9.37 2.63 22.82
CA LEU A 131 8.62 2.14 21.67
C LEU A 131 8.62 3.11 20.49
N ILE A 132 8.42 4.42 20.73
CA ILE A 132 8.27 5.41 19.63
C ILE A 132 9.48 5.40 18.70
N PRO A 133 10.75 5.45 19.18
CA PRO A 133 11.90 5.38 18.31
C PRO A 133 11.92 4.09 17.46
N CYS A 134 11.51 2.96 18.03
CA CYS A 134 11.43 1.70 17.29
C CYS A 134 10.38 1.77 16.17
N LEU A 135 9.16 2.25 16.49
CA LEU A 135 8.10 2.40 15.50
C LEU A 135 8.48 3.36 14.37
N GLU A 136 9.17 4.46 14.69
CA GLU A 136 9.64 5.41 13.67
C GLU A 136 10.72 4.81 12.77
N THR A 137 11.70 4.10 13.34
CA THR A 137 12.71 3.37 12.55
C THR A 137 12.07 2.34 11.62
N MET A 138 11.14 1.54 12.13
CA MET A 138 10.45 0.50 11.35
C MET A 138 9.53 1.09 10.28
N TYR A 139 8.90 2.24 10.56
CA TYR A 139 8.03 2.94 9.62
C TYR A 139 8.76 3.36 8.35
N GLU A 140 10.02 3.77 8.50
CA GLU A 140 10.91 4.23 7.42
C GLU A 140 11.42 3.09 6.53
N VAL A 141 11.36 1.83 6.99
CA VAL A 141 11.72 0.68 6.17
C VAL A 141 10.52 0.28 5.32
N GLU A 142 10.66 0.40 4.01
CA GLU A 142 9.65 0.00 3.04
C GLU A 142 9.35 -1.50 3.14
N GLY A 143 8.09 -1.90 2.92
CA GLY A 143 7.63 -3.28 3.18
C GLY A 143 7.32 -3.61 4.64
N ILE A 144 7.92 -2.93 5.63
CA ILE A 144 7.68 -3.24 7.05
C ILE A 144 6.45 -2.54 7.62
N VAL A 145 5.57 -3.31 8.23
CA VAL A 145 4.44 -2.87 9.07
C VAL A 145 4.86 -2.92 10.54
N PRO A 146 5.04 -1.76 11.21
CA PRO A 146 5.39 -1.72 12.62
C PRO A 146 4.24 -2.22 13.50
N LEU A 147 4.50 -3.16 14.40
CA LEU A 147 3.52 -3.62 15.38
C LEU A 147 3.66 -2.90 16.71
N PHE A 148 2.55 -2.35 17.20
CA PHE A 148 2.39 -2.09 18.63
C PHE A 148 2.46 -3.44 19.37
N PRO A 149 3.34 -3.60 20.37
CA PRO A 149 3.56 -4.87 21.04
C PRO A 149 2.32 -5.48 21.68
N PRO A 150 2.19 -6.82 21.71
CA PRO A 150 1.04 -7.46 22.32
C PRO A 150 1.07 -7.26 23.83
N LEU A 151 -0.11 -7.04 24.41
CA LEU A 151 -0.31 -6.91 25.85
C LEU A 151 -0.90 -8.20 26.41
N SER A 152 -0.54 -8.54 27.64
CA SER A 152 -1.09 -9.69 28.36
C SER A 152 -2.50 -9.34 28.89
N PRO A 153 -3.57 -10.09 28.56
CA PRO A 153 -4.93 -9.74 28.95
C PRO A 153 -5.14 -9.78 30.46
N GLY A 154 -5.50 -8.64 31.05
CA GLY A 154 -5.62 -8.48 32.50
C GLY A 154 -4.29 -8.61 33.25
N GLY A 155 -3.17 -8.29 32.59
CA GLY A 155 -1.83 -8.28 33.20
C GLY A 155 -1.71 -7.32 34.39
N ASP A 156 -0.50 -7.25 34.97
CA ASP A 156 -0.22 -6.45 36.17
C ASP A 156 -0.68 -4.99 35.99
N PHE A 157 -0.43 -4.41 34.81
CA PHE A 157 -1.12 -3.22 34.32
C PHE A 157 -2.27 -3.62 33.38
N TRP A 158 -3.49 -3.18 33.68
CA TRP A 158 -4.69 -3.53 32.92
C TRP A 158 -4.55 -3.08 31.46
N ASP A 159 -4.56 -4.03 30.55
CA ASP A 159 -4.13 -3.87 29.16
C ASP A 159 -4.98 -2.89 28.35
N THR A 160 -6.30 -2.85 28.55
CA THR A 160 -7.16 -1.85 27.89
C THR A 160 -6.84 -0.43 28.35
N VAL A 161 -6.54 -0.23 29.63
CA VAL A 161 -6.12 1.08 30.18
C VAL A 161 -4.71 1.44 29.69
N PHE A 162 -3.82 0.44 29.61
CA PHE A 162 -2.46 0.63 29.12
C PHE A 162 -2.44 1.05 27.63
N LEU A 163 -3.23 0.36 26.79
CA LEU A 163 -3.38 0.69 25.37
C LEU A 163 -3.94 2.11 25.19
N GLU A 164 -5.02 2.44 25.90
CA GLU A 164 -5.61 3.79 25.89
C GLU A 164 -4.58 4.86 26.24
N ALA A 165 -3.82 4.67 27.32
CA ALA A 165 -2.78 5.60 27.74
C ALA A 165 -1.67 5.76 26.68
N CYS A 166 -1.22 4.67 26.05
CA CYS A 166 -0.20 4.70 24.99
C CYS A 166 -0.67 5.47 23.75
N LEU A 167 -1.93 5.28 23.33
CA LEU A 167 -2.51 6.02 22.20
C LEU A 167 -2.68 7.51 22.53
N ASP A 168 -3.08 7.84 23.77
CA ASP A 168 -3.12 9.24 24.25
C ASP A 168 -1.74 9.88 24.22
N ILE A 169 -0.68 9.14 24.57
CA ILE A 169 0.71 9.61 24.48
C ILE A 169 1.10 9.86 23.02
N LEU A 170 0.80 8.96 22.07
CA LEU A 170 1.08 9.18 20.64
C LEU A 170 0.39 10.44 20.11
N ASN A 171 -0.88 10.64 20.46
CA ASN A 171 -1.66 11.81 20.08
C ASN A 171 -1.06 13.09 20.70
N ARG A 172 -0.76 13.09 22.01
CA ARG A 172 -0.15 14.21 22.73
C ARG A 172 1.22 14.59 22.15
N ARG A 173 2.04 13.59 21.79
CA ARG A 173 3.37 13.76 21.20
C ARG A 173 3.32 14.02 19.67
N LYS A 174 2.13 14.16 19.08
CA LYS A 174 1.89 14.45 17.65
C LYS A 174 2.53 13.41 16.70
N LYS A 175 2.53 12.14 17.10
CA LYS A 175 3.10 11.02 16.31
C LYS A 175 2.07 10.35 15.39
N GLY A 176 1.02 11.07 14.99
CA GLY A 176 -0.09 10.56 14.19
C GLY A 176 0.30 10.00 12.81
N ARG A 177 1.48 10.36 12.27
CA ARG A 177 2.01 9.78 11.02
C ARG A 177 2.12 8.24 11.09
N LEU A 178 2.41 7.69 12.27
CA LEU A 178 2.59 6.25 12.48
C LEU A 178 1.28 5.48 12.20
N TYR A 179 0.12 6.09 12.43
CA TYR A 179 -1.20 5.50 12.17
C TYR A 179 -1.45 5.22 10.68
N GLY A 180 -0.62 5.76 9.79
CA GLY A 180 -0.72 5.51 8.36
C GLY A 180 -0.28 4.11 7.94
N LYS A 181 0.52 3.40 8.77
CA LYS A 181 1.15 2.11 8.45
C LYS A 181 1.21 1.13 9.63
N MET A 182 1.04 1.58 10.88
CA MET A 182 1.14 0.73 12.07
C MET A 182 -0.01 -0.29 12.17
N ALA A 183 0.26 -1.43 12.79
CA ALA A 183 -0.73 -2.42 13.23
C ALA A 183 -0.52 -2.76 14.73
N VAL A 184 -1.42 -3.54 15.34
CA VAL A 184 -1.37 -3.87 16.77
C VAL A 184 -1.34 -5.38 16.96
N ALA A 185 -0.30 -5.87 17.62
CA ALA A 185 -0.25 -7.26 18.05
C ALA A 185 -1.15 -7.46 19.28
N ILE A 186 -1.82 -8.60 19.41
CA ILE A 186 -2.68 -8.93 20.55
C ILE A 186 -2.46 -10.37 21.03
N GLU A 187 -2.56 -10.61 22.34
CA GLU A 187 -2.68 -11.97 22.88
C GLU A 187 -4.15 -12.29 23.15
N ASN A 188 -4.80 -13.04 22.26
CA ASN A 188 -6.26 -13.22 22.26
C ASN A 188 -6.67 -14.60 22.78
N TYR A 189 -6.60 -14.79 24.09
CA TYR A 189 -7.03 -16.03 24.76
C TYR A 189 -8.54 -16.05 25.05
N ALA A 190 -9.18 -17.18 24.76
CA ALA A 190 -10.56 -17.44 25.16
C ALA A 190 -10.68 -17.88 26.63
N PHE A 191 -9.56 -18.32 27.22
CA PHE A 191 -9.51 -18.96 28.54
C PHE A 191 -10.49 -20.15 28.65
N ASN A 192 -10.88 -20.54 29.87
CA ASN A 192 -11.92 -21.55 30.07
C ASN A 192 -13.38 -21.04 29.86
N LYS A 193 -13.56 -19.82 29.32
CA LYS A 193 -14.87 -19.18 29.13
C LYS A 193 -15.51 -19.53 27.76
N PRO A 194 -16.84 -19.37 27.60
CA PRO A 194 -17.49 -19.51 26.29
C PRO A 194 -16.90 -18.55 25.25
N LEU A 195 -16.87 -18.94 23.97
CA LEU A 195 -16.34 -18.08 22.90
C LEU A 195 -17.13 -16.78 22.70
N THR A 196 -18.35 -16.69 23.22
CA THR A 196 -19.17 -15.47 23.19
C THR A 196 -18.79 -14.45 24.26
N TRP A 197 -17.92 -14.81 25.21
CA TRP A 197 -17.56 -13.96 26.33
C TRP A 197 -16.89 -12.66 25.87
N GLY A 198 -17.38 -11.54 26.38
CA GLY A 198 -16.90 -10.20 26.09
C GLY A 198 -17.36 -9.66 24.73
N LYS A 199 -18.24 -10.37 24.01
CA LYS A 199 -18.74 -9.90 22.70
C LYS A 199 -19.47 -8.57 22.83
N GLY A 200 -19.15 -7.62 21.96
CA GLY A 200 -19.75 -6.28 21.92
C GLY A 200 -18.96 -5.20 22.66
N GLY A 201 -17.79 -5.53 23.23
CA GLY A 201 -16.90 -4.53 23.80
C GLY A 201 -17.42 -3.86 25.08
N LYS A 202 -16.78 -2.75 25.44
CA LYS A 202 -17.13 -1.93 26.61
C LYS A 202 -18.49 -1.26 26.44
N THR A 203 -18.84 -0.94 25.19
CA THR A 203 -20.17 -0.43 24.85
C THR A 203 -21.27 -1.40 25.26
N GLN A 204 -21.13 -2.71 25.03
CA GLN A 204 -22.10 -3.71 25.47
C GLN A 204 -22.04 -3.92 26.99
N TRP A 205 -20.83 -3.96 27.56
CA TRP A 205 -20.54 -4.29 28.95
C TRP A 205 -19.94 -3.10 29.73
N PRO A 206 -20.69 -2.00 29.96
CA PRO A 206 -20.18 -0.79 30.61
C PRO A 206 -19.87 -1.00 32.10
N CYS A 207 -20.38 -2.08 32.68
CA CYS A 207 -20.10 -2.49 34.06
C CYS A 207 -18.69 -3.05 34.24
N ALA A 208 -17.97 -3.41 33.18
CA ALA A 208 -16.63 -3.97 33.30
C ALA A 208 -15.66 -2.94 33.85
N GLN A 209 -15.02 -3.27 34.97
CA GLN A 209 -14.06 -2.40 35.65
C GLN A 209 -12.70 -3.11 35.75
N PRO A 210 -11.58 -2.39 35.62
CA PRO A 210 -10.25 -2.97 35.80
C PRO A 210 -10.13 -3.72 37.13
N TYR A 211 -9.58 -4.94 37.08
CA TYR A 211 -9.34 -5.80 38.24
C TYR A 211 -10.57 -6.20 39.07
N GLN A 212 -11.79 -5.91 38.59
CA GLN A 212 -13.03 -6.26 39.28
C GLN A 212 -13.91 -7.14 38.41
N SER A 213 -14.39 -8.23 38.98
CA SER A 213 -15.40 -9.09 38.36
C SER A 213 -16.74 -8.86 39.04
N LEU A 214 -17.69 -8.27 38.31
CA LEU A 214 -19.04 -8.04 38.81
C LEU A 214 -19.99 -9.15 38.33
N PRO A 215 -20.89 -9.67 39.19
CA PRO A 215 -21.83 -10.70 38.79
C PRO A 215 -22.68 -10.29 37.57
N GLY A 216 -22.74 -11.16 36.56
CA GLY A 216 -23.50 -10.91 35.33
C GLY A 216 -22.87 -9.88 34.37
N CYS A 217 -21.63 -9.45 34.62
CA CYS A 217 -20.89 -8.55 33.76
C CYS A 217 -19.71 -9.26 33.08
N GLU A 218 -19.71 -9.33 31.76
CA GLU A 218 -18.57 -9.88 31.02
C GLU A 218 -17.47 -8.82 30.84
N ASP A 219 -16.22 -9.26 30.95
CA ASP A 219 -15.02 -8.45 30.73
C ASP A 219 -14.33 -8.79 29.40
N HIS A 220 -13.27 -8.05 29.07
CA HIS A 220 -12.50 -8.22 27.84
C HIS A 220 -11.63 -9.49 27.82
N ARG A 221 -11.45 -10.18 28.96
CA ARG A 221 -10.63 -11.40 29.08
C ARG A 221 -11.36 -12.61 28.51
N GLY A 222 -11.47 -12.68 27.19
CA GLY A 222 -12.11 -13.76 26.44
C GLY A 222 -11.85 -13.59 24.94
N PHE A 223 -12.48 -14.45 24.13
CA PHE A 223 -12.17 -14.53 22.70
C PHE A 223 -12.42 -13.21 21.94
N TYR A 224 -13.40 -12.40 22.36
CA TYR A 224 -13.73 -11.13 21.70
C TYR A 224 -12.89 -9.92 22.17
N LEU A 225 -11.74 -10.13 22.83
CA LEU A 225 -10.81 -9.07 23.24
C LEU A 225 -10.49 -8.09 22.09
N PHE A 226 -10.32 -8.59 20.87
CA PHE A 226 -10.08 -7.76 19.67
C PHE A 226 -11.13 -6.66 19.44
N GLN A 227 -12.40 -6.85 19.85
CA GLN A 227 -13.43 -5.80 19.75
C GLN A 227 -13.23 -4.68 20.78
N TRP A 228 -12.73 -5.02 21.97
CA TRP A 228 -12.43 -4.03 23.01
C TRP A 228 -11.25 -3.16 22.60
N TYR A 229 -10.21 -3.76 22.00
CA TYR A 229 -9.05 -3.01 21.51
C TYR A 229 -9.44 -2.11 20.35
N ASP A 230 -10.19 -2.63 19.39
CA ASP A 230 -10.66 -1.84 18.25
C ASP A 230 -11.57 -0.67 18.68
N GLU A 231 -12.42 -0.86 19.70
CA GLU A 231 -13.24 0.23 20.27
C GLU A 231 -12.35 1.37 20.80
N ILE A 232 -11.29 1.05 21.55
CA ILE A 232 -10.32 2.02 22.07
C ILE A 232 -9.56 2.69 20.92
N ILE A 233 -9.08 1.92 19.95
CA ILE A 233 -8.34 2.43 18.78
C ILE A 233 -9.22 3.39 17.98
N ARG A 234 -10.46 3.04 17.65
CA ARG A 234 -11.38 3.92 16.93
C ARG A 234 -11.71 5.19 17.70
N GLN A 235 -11.86 5.12 19.02
CA GLN A 235 -12.09 6.29 19.85
C GLN A 235 -10.90 7.26 19.82
N LYS A 236 -9.67 6.74 19.83
CA LYS A 236 -8.44 7.54 19.94
C LYS A 236 -7.86 7.97 18.59
N VAL A 237 -8.11 7.21 17.53
CA VAL A 237 -7.49 7.37 16.21
C VAL A 237 -8.52 7.71 15.12
N GLY A 238 -9.80 7.37 15.32
CA GLY A 238 -10.87 7.60 14.33
C GLY A 238 -11.02 6.51 13.27
N ARG A 239 -10.25 5.42 13.36
CA ARG A 239 -10.32 4.25 12.45
C ARG A 239 -9.84 2.98 13.15
N SER A 240 -10.10 1.82 12.56
CA SER A 240 -9.54 0.54 13.00
C SER A 240 -8.08 0.38 12.56
N PHE A 241 -7.33 -0.46 13.28
CA PHE A 241 -6.01 -0.95 12.87
C PHE A 241 -6.05 -2.46 12.63
N PRO A 242 -5.15 -3.01 11.80
CA PRO A 242 -4.94 -4.45 11.77
C PRO A 242 -4.55 -4.94 13.16
N LEU A 243 -5.25 -5.97 13.63
CA LEU A 243 -4.99 -6.68 14.86
C LEU A 243 -4.40 -8.05 14.52
N ILE A 244 -3.14 -8.26 14.88
CA ILE A 244 -2.37 -9.47 14.61
C ILE A 244 -2.32 -10.31 15.88
N GLY A 245 -2.87 -11.53 15.85
CA GLY A 245 -2.73 -12.49 16.93
C GLY A 245 -1.27 -12.92 17.12
N ALA A 246 -0.70 -12.60 18.28
CA ALA A 246 0.64 -13.01 18.68
C ALA A 246 0.62 -14.31 19.49
N ALA A 247 -0.38 -14.50 20.35
CA ALA A 247 -0.56 -15.72 21.13
C ALA A 247 -2.03 -15.85 21.52
N ASN A 248 -2.73 -16.82 20.95
CA ASN A 248 -4.19 -16.88 20.98
C ASN A 248 -4.70 -18.29 21.30
N GLY A 249 -6.01 -18.38 21.52
CA GLY A 249 -6.73 -19.65 21.61
C GLY A 249 -6.99 -20.08 23.04
N LEU A 250 -6.67 -21.34 23.33
CA LEU A 250 -7.12 -22.05 24.53
C LEU A 250 -5.92 -22.79 25.14
N LEU A 251 -5.91 -22.94 26.46
CA LEU A 251 -4.90 -23.73 27.16
C LEU A 251 -5.56 -24.96 27.77
N LEU A 252 -5.01 -26.14 27.49
CA LEU A 252 -5.52 -27.39 28.07
C LEU A 252 -5.42 -27.32 29.59
N GLY A 253 -6.52 -27.58 30.29
CA GLY A 253 -6.58 -27.56 31.75
C GLY A 253 -6.64 -26.15 32.36
N ASP A 254 -6.86 -25.10 31.58
CA ASP A 254 -7.04 -23.73 32.08
C ASP A 254 -8.20 -23.65 33.10
N ARG A 255 -7.99 -22.86 34.17
CA ARG A 255 -8.90 -22.64 35.30
C ARG A 255 -9.03 -21.15 35.64
N SER A 256 -8.75 -20.26 34.69
CA SER A 256 -8.69 -18.81 34.89
C SER A 256 -10.00 -18.21 35.43
N SER A 257 -11.14 -18.84 35.15
CA SER A 257 -12.43 -18.52 35.80
C SER A 257 -12.95 -19.71 36.61
N SER A 258 -13.33 -19.45 37.86
CA SER A 258 -14.00 -20.43 38.73
C SER A 258 -15.42 -20.79 38.30
N ASP A 259 -16.04 -19.96 37.46
CA ASP A 259 -17.44 -20.12 37.05
C ASP A 259 -17.62 -21.17 35.95
N PHE A 260 -16.51 -21.58 35.33
CA PHE A 260 -16.50 -22.52 34.22
C PHE A 260 -15.60 -23.73 34.55
N PRO A 261 -15.94 -24.92 34.04
CA PRO A 261 -15.10 -26.09 34.25
C PRO A 261 -13.70 -25.90 33.62
N PRO A 262 -12.68 -26.63 34.11
CA PRO A 262 -11.39 -26.65 33.46
C PRO A 262 -11.49 -27.12 32.01
N LEU A 263 -10.69 -26.55 31.12
CA LEU A 263 -10.69 -26.96 29.71
C LEU A 263 -10.18 -28.40 29.55
N ASP A 264 -11.02 -29.28 29.01
CA ASP A 264 -10.61 -30.62 28.57
C ASP A 264 -10.25 -30.63 27.08
N GLU A 265 -9.65 -31.74 26.61
CA GLU A 265 -9.17 -31.87 25.24
C GLU A 265 -10.32 -31.83 24.22
N ALA A 266 -11.49 -32.38 24.55
CA ALA A 266 -12.66 -32.38 23.69
C ALA A 266 -13.19 -30.95 23.46
N THR A 267 -13.30 -30.16 24.54
CA THR A 267 -13.70 -28.76 24.49
C THR A 267 -12.66 -27.92 23.78
N HIS A 268 -11.36 -28.18 24.02
CA HIS A 268 -10.27 -27.53 23.31
C HIS A 268 -10.38 -27.76 21.79
N ALA A 269 -10.58 -29.01 21.36
CA ALA A 269 -10.74 -29.36 19.95
C ALA A 269 -11.96 -28.68 19.32
N GLN A 270 -13.13 -28.78 19.96
CA GLN A 270 -14.36 -28.16 19.48
C GLN A 270 -14.21 -26.65 19.29
N ARG A 271 -13.69 -25.95 20.31
CA ARG A 271 -13.56 -24.49 20.28
C ARG A 271 -12.44 -24.03 19.33
N SER A 272 -11.34 -24.78 19.20
CA SER A 272 -10.28 -24.45 18.23
C SER A 272 -10.77 -24.56 16.79
N ALA A 273 -11.55 -25.60 16.48
CA ALA A 273 -12.22 -25.75 15.18
C ALA A 273 -13.26 -24.64 14.96
N GLN A 274 -14.05 -24.29 15.98
CA GLN A 274 -15.02 -23.20 15.89
C GLN A 274 -14.35 -21.85 15.62
N ILE A 275 -13.28 -21.51 16.35
CA ILE A 275 -12.48 -20.29 16.10
C ILE A 275 -11.99 -20.27 14.65
N SER A 276 -11.42 -21.39 14.18
CA SER A 276 -10.88 -21.49 12.82
C SER A 276 -11.96 -21.30 11.75
N LEU A 277 -13.14 -21.90 11.95
CA LEU A 277 -14.29 -21.69 11.07
C LEU A 277 -14.77 -20.23 11.09
N MET A 278 -14.82 -19.59 12.26
CA MET A 278 -15.17 -18.17 12.37
C MET A 278 -14.20 -17.27 11.61
N MET A 279 -12.89 -17.57 11.66
CA MET A 279 -11.86 -16.87 10.89
C MET A 279 -12.13 -16.99 9.38
N MET A 280 -12.25 -18.23 8.87
CA MET A 280 -12.41 -18.51 7.44
C MET A 280 -13.75 -18.01 6.87
N ARG A 281 -14.84 -18.07 7.64
CA ARG A 281 -16.20 -17.69 7.19
C ARG A 281 -16.51 -16.20 7.30
N GLY A 282 -15.56 -15.39 7.79
CA GLY A 282 -15.77 -13.95 7.97
C GLY A 282 -16.70 -13.59 9.11
N GLU A 283 -16.84 -14.47 10.11
CA GLU A 283 -17.65 -14.19 11.31
C GLU A 283 -16.90 -13.30 12.32
N VAL A 284 -15.60 -13.11 12.10
CA VAL A 284 -14.78 -12.10 12.78
C VAL A 284 -14.54 -10.89 11.87
N PRO A 285 -14.36 -9.68 12.44
CA PRO A 285 -14.12 -8.47 11.66
C PRO A 285 -12.86 -8.54 10.78
N ASN A 286 -12.85 -7.78 9.69
CA ASN A 286 -11.75 -7.79 8.70
C ASN A 286 -10.41 -7.34 9.28
N TYR A 287 -10.45 -6.46 10.30
CA TYR A 287 -9.29 -5.93 10.99
C TYR A 287 -8.63 -6.95 11.92
N PHE A 288 -9.28 -8.06 12.27
CA PHE A 288 -8.63 -9.15 13.02
C PHE A 288 -8.03 -10.16 12.03
N PHE A 289 -6.71 -10.15 11.87
CA PHE A 289 -6.03 -10.78 10.74
C PHE A 289 -5.84 -12.29 10.92
N ASN A 290 -5.41 -12.71 12.11
CA ASN A 290 -5.12 -14.11 12.37
C ASN A 290 -5.42 -14.51 13.82
N ASN A 291 -5.60 -15.81 14.02
CA ASN A 291 -5.61 -16.47 15.31
C ASN A 291 -4.41 -17.40 15.45
N ALA A 292 -3.31 -16.91 16.04
CA ALA A 292 -2.10 -17.69 16.26
C ALA A 292 -2.20 -18.56 17.52
N PHE A 293 -2.57 -19.84 17.38
CA PHE A 293 -2.68 -20.75 18.51
C PHE A 293 -1.35 -20.87 19.27
N TRP A 294 -1.38 -20.54 20.55
CA TRP A 294 -0.30 -20.84 21.47
C TRP A 294 -0.41 -22.31 21.90
N LEU A 295 0.56 -23.18 21.68
CA LEU A 295 1.94 -23.04 21.17
C LEU A 295 2.21 -24.24 20.25
N LEU A 296 2.87 -24.05 19.09
CA LEU A 296 3.04 -25.14 18.13
C LEU A 296 3.75 -26.36 18.75
N ALA A 297 4.94 -26.14 19.32
CA ALA A 297 5.72 -27.19 19.93
C ALA A 297 6.60 -26.66 21.06
N ALA A 298 6.87 -27.52 22.04
CA ALA A 298 7.80 -27.28 23.12
C ALA A 298 8.29 -28.60 23.71
N GLU A 299 9.46 -28.58 24.34
CA GLU A 299 9.96 -29.70 25.13
C GLU A 299 9.06 -30.01 26.33
N ASP A 300 9.02 -31.28 26.76
CA ASP A 300 8.21 -31.72 27.91
C ASP A 300 8.63 -31.01 29.23
N ALA A 301 9.90 -30.61 29.33
CA ALA A 301 10.45 -29.87 30.46
C ALA A 301 10.23 -28.34 30.38
N SER A 302 9.69 -27.83 29.27
CA SER A 302 9.44 -26.40 29.08
C SER A 302 8.40 -25.89 30.09
N PRO A 303 8.55 -24.67 30.65
CA PRO A 303 7.49 -24.05 31.45
C PRO A 303 6.21 -23.80 30.65
N PHE A 304 6.30 -23.80 29.31
CA PHE A 304 5.17 -23.62 28.40
C PHE A 304 4.60 -24.93 27.85
N ALA A 305 5.07 -26.07 28.38
CA ALA A 305 4.65 -27.41 27.97
C ALA A 305 3.11 -27.54 27.88
N GLN A 306 2.35 -26.96 28.81
CA GLN A 306 0.89 -27.07 28.84
C GLN A 306 0.19 -26.53 27.59
N GLY A 307 0.80 -25.57 26.88
CA GLY A 307 0.22 -24.99 25.67
C GLY A 307 0.58 -25.74 24.37
N ARG A 308 1.47 -26.74 24.41
CA ARG A 308 2.02 -27.32 23.18
C ARG A 308 1.04 -28.20 22.41
N TRP A 309 1.01 -28.06 21.10
CA TRP A 309 0.24 -28.95 20.21
C TRP A 309 1.02 -30.20 19.85
N PHE A 310 2.34 -30.06 19.67
CA PHE A 310 3.26 -31.13 19.31
C PHE A 310 4.48 -31.17 20.25
N ARG A 311 5.19 -32.30 20.23
CA ARG A 311 6.58 -32.39 20.69
C ARG A 311 7.53 -31.91 19.58
N PRO A 312 8.81 -31.61 19.88
CA PRO A 312 9.76 -31.10 18.88
C PRO A 312 10.02 -32.03 17.69
N ASP A 313 9.77 -33.32 17.83
CA ASP A 313 9.87 -34.34 16.78
C ASP A 313 8.59 -34.47 15.91
N GLY A 314 7.59 -33.63 16.16
CA GLY A 314 6.29 -33.67 15.46
C GLY A 314 5.28 -34.63 16.06
N GLU A 315 5.55 -35.28 17.20
CA GLU A 315 4.56 -36.15 17.84
C GLU A 315 3.36 -35.33 18.37
N PRO A 316 2.12 -35.68 18.01
CA PRO A 316 0.94 -34.91 18.42
C PRO A 316 0.60 -35.11 19.91
N VAL A 317 0.47 -34.00 20.63
CA VAL A 317 0.03 -33.94 22.04
C VAL A 317 -1.48 -33.70 22.11
N LEU A 318 -1.99 -32.69 21.40
CA LEU A 318 -3.42 -32.35 21.34
C LEU A 318 -4.13 -33.04 20.17
N LYS A 319 -4.15 -34.38 20.20
CA LYS A 319 -4.58 -35.22 19.07
C LYS A 319 -5.98 -34.86 18.57
N ALA A 320 -6.94 -34.67 19.46
CA ALA A 320 -8.31 -34.34 19.04
C ALA A 320 -8.40 -32.97 18.35
N SER A 321 -7.59 -32.00 18.79
CA SER A 321 -7.58 -30.66 18.20
C SER A 321 -6.89 -30.64 16.84
N ILE A 322 -5.79 -31.37 16.72
CA ILE A 322 -5.06 -31.53 15.46
C ILE A 322 -5.97 -32.21 14.43
N SER A 323 -6.62 -33.32 14.79
CA SER A 323 -7.58 -34.00 13.91
C SER A 323 -8.73 -33.07 13.49
N ALA A 324 -9.31 -32.33 14.43
CA ALA A 324 -10.39 -31.39 14.11
C ALA A 324 -9.94 -30.29 13.12
N LEU A 325 -8.74 -29.74 13.29
CA LEU A 325 -8.19 -28.77 12.35
C LEU A 325 -7.80 -29.42 11.00
N GLN A 326 -7.37 -30.67 10.98
CA GLN A 326 -7.04 -31.37 9.73
C GLN A 326 -8.28 -31.71 8.90
N GLU A 327 -9.37 -32.11 9.55
CA GLU A 327 -10.62 -32.55 8.90
C GLU A 327 -11.49 -31.40 8.38
N MET A 328 -11.40 -30.20 8.97
CA MET A 328 -12.18 -29.05 8.52
C MET A 328 -11.78 -28.57 7.10
N PRO A 329 -12.69 -27.96 6.33
CA PRO A 329 -12.33 -27.34 5.05
C PRO A 329 -11.32 -26.22 5.24
N LYS A 330 -10.36 -26.08 4.31
CA LYS A 330 -9.34 -25.02 4.30
C LYS A 330 -9.73 -23.99 3.26
N GLU A 331 -10.59 -23.07 3.67
CA GLU A 331 -11.11 -22.03 2.80
C GLU A 331 -10.42 -20.70 3.10
N SER A 332 -10.14 -19.94 2.04
CA SER A 332 -9.67 -18.57 2.19
C SER A 332 -10.74 -17.72 2.86
N ARG A 333 -10.30 -16.76 3.67
CA ARG A 333 -11.18 -15.85 4.40
C ARG A 333 -12.10 -15.13 3.45
N ARG A 334 -13.40 -15.23 3.72
CA ARG A 334 -14.42 -14.40 3.09
C ARG A 334 -14.73 -13.24 4.00
N PHE A 335 -14.92 -12.06 3.43
CA PHE A 335 -15.35 -10.89 4.18
C PHE A 335 -16.82 -10.65 3.90
N ARG A 336 -17.58 -10.39 4.96
CA ARG A 336 -19.02 -10.29 4.89
C ARG A 336 -19.46 -8.97 5.48
N VAL A 337 -20.23 -8.22 4.71
CA VAL A 337 -20.95 -7.05 5.21
C VAL A 337 -22.30 -7.52 5.71
N ASP A 338 -22.46 -7.54 7.03
CA ASP A 338 -23.70 -7.95 7.68
C ASP A 338 -24.58 -6.76 8.03
N LEU A 339 -25.79 -6.77 7.49
CA LEU A 339 -26.86 -5.87 7.87
C LEU A 339 -27.79 -6.54 8.89
N PRO A 340 -28.31 -5.78 9.87
CA PRO A 340 -29.35 -6.29 10.73
C PRO A 340 -30.61 -6.54 9.91
N GLU A 341 -31.23 -7.72 10.05
CA GLU A 341 -32.54 -7.98 9.43
C GLU A 341 -33.62 -7.05 10.01
N LYS A 342 -33.50 -6.74 11.31
CA LYS A 342 -34.48 -5.97 12.07
C LYS A 342 -33.84 -4.83 12.84
N ILE A 343 -34.60 -3.76 13.03
CA ILE A 343 -34.21 -2.58 13.80
C ILE A 343 -35.27 -2.25 14.86
N ARG A 344 -34.81 -1.86 16.06
CA ARG A 344 -35.67 -1.43 17.17
C ARG A 344 -35.85 0.10 17.11
N VAL A 345 -37.03 0.54 16.71
CA VAL A 345 -37.36 1.94 16.46
C VAL A 345 -38.19 2.50 17.61
N PHE A 346 -37.75 3.62 18.18
CA PHE A 346 -38.51 4.37 19.18
C PHE A 346 -39.44 5.38 18.51
N THR A 347 -40.75 5.14 18.63
CA THR A 347 -41.84 5.96 18.05
C THR A 347 -42.86 6.25 19.14
N ASP A 348 -43.17 7.53 19.37
CA ASP A 348 -44.25 7.99 20.27
C ASP A 348 -44.29 7.31 21.66
N GLY A 349 -43.11 7.14 22.27
CA GLY A 349 -43.01 6.55 23.62
C GLY A 349 -42.94 5.03 23.65
N LYS A 350 -42.95 4.35 22.50
CA LYS A 350 -42.87 2.88 22.40
C LYS A 350 -41.71 2.44 21.52
N VAL A 351 -41.23 1.22 21.76
CA VAL A 351 -40.23 0.56 20.91
C VAL A 351 -40.93 -0.47 20.03
N GLU A 352 -40.77 -0.33 18.73
CA GLU A 352 -41.29 -1.25 17.71
C GLU A 352 -40.12 -1.93 17.00
N VAL A 353 -40.26 -3.22 16.69
CA VAL A 353 -39.26 -3.97 15.93
C VAL A 353 -39.74 -4.05 14.49
N MET A 354 -38.97 -3.49 13.55
CA MET A 354 -39.31 -3.41 12.13
C MET A 354 -38.26 -4.12 11.28
N ASP A 355 -38.65 -4.65 10.12
CA ASP A 355 -37.69 -5.09 9.11
C ASP A 355 -36.94 -3.88 8.56
N LEU A 356 -35.62 -3.99 8.38
CA LEU A 356 -34.76 -2.84 8.04
C LEU A 356 -35.21 -2.14 6.75
N GLU A 357 -35.46 -2.90 5.68
CA GLU A 357 -35.87 -2.34 4.40
C GLU A 357 -37.25 -1.68 4.46
N GLU A 358 -38.16 -2.21 5.28
CA GLU A 358 -39.48 -1.62 5.49
C GLU A 358 -39.40 -0.30 6.28
N TYR A 359 -38.52 -0.26 7.28
CA TYR A 359 -38.23 0.97 8.00
C TYR A 359 -37.72 2.07 7.04
N LEU A 360 -36.81 1.74 6.12
CA LEU A 360 -36.25 2.71 5.17
C LEU A 360 -37.30 3.32 4.23
N LYS A 361 -38.31 2.54 3.81
CA LYS A 361 -39.42 3.07 2.99
C LYS A 361 -40.17 4.20 3.69
N GLY A 362 -40.25 4.18 5.01
CA GLY A 362 -40.81 5.27 5.79
C GLY A 362 -39.87 6.46 6.05
N VAL A 363 -38.54 6.26 5.93
CA VAL A 363 -37.53 7.31 6.10
C VAL A 363 -37.44 8.21 4.86
N LEU A 364 -37.28 7.62 3.67
CA LEU A 364 -36.99 8.36 2.43
C LEU A 364 -37.99 9.48 2.09
N PRO A 365 -39.32 9.26 2.18
CA PRO A 365 -40.32 10.29 1.88
C PRO A 365 -40.19 11.53 2.77
N ARG A 366 -39.69 11.37 3.99
CA ARG A 366 -39.58 12.43 5.00
C ARG A 366 -38.25 13.13 4.95
N GLU A 367 -37.17 12.40 4.66
CA GLU A 367 -35.81 12.95 4.61
C GLU A 367 -35.54 13.73 3.33
N MET A 368 -35.87 13.14 2.17
CA MET A 368 -35.50 13.70 0.87
C MET A 368 -36.69 14.22 0.07
N GLY A 369 -37.89 13.71 0.36
CA GLY A 369 -39.12 14.10 -0.32
C GLY A 369 -39.45 13.23 -1.53
N VAL A 370 -40.74 13.01 -1.74
CA VAL A 370 -41.28 12.01 -2.69
C VAL A 370 -40.99 12.29 -4.17
N ASN A 371 -40.67 13.54 -4.52
CA ASN A 371 -40.46 13.99 -5.90
C ASN A 371 -38.98 14.13 -6.29
N ALA A 372 -38.04 13.78 -5.40
CA ALA A 372 -36.62 13.90 -5.69
C ALA A 372 -36.19 13.00 -6.88
N PRO A 373 -35.10 13.36 -7.59
CA PRO A 373 -34.51 12.49 -8.62
C PRO A 373 -34.22 11.08 -8.10
N LEU A 374 -34.40 10.06 -8.95
CA LEU A 374 -34.33 8.66 -8.51
C LEU A 374 -32.94 8.29 -7.98
N GLU A 375 -31.88 8.75 -8.66
CA GLU A 375 -30.49 8.49 -8.23
C GLU A 375 -30.15 9.18 -6.89
N ALA A 376 -30.70 10.38 -6.63
CA ALA A 376 -30.58 11.01 -5.31
C ALA A 376 -31.32 10.21 -4.22
N LEU A 377 -32.52 9.70 -4.52
CA LEU A 377 -33.28 8.84 -3.61
C LEU A 377 -32.55 7.53 -3.32
N LYS A 378 -31.88 6.93 -4.31
CA LYS A 378 -31.03 5.74 -4.13
C LYS A 378 -29.83 6.04 -3.23
N ALA A 379 -29.15 7.17 -3.44
CA ALA A 379 -28.04 7.59 -2.58
C ALA A 379 -28.51 7.79 -1.13
N GLN A 380 -29.69 8.40 -0.94
CA GLN A 380 -30.33 8.53 0.37
C GLN A 380 -30.72 7.19 0.99
N ALA A 381 -31.18 6.23 0.20
CA ALA A 381 -31.50 4.88 0.67
C ALA A 381 -30.26 4.19 1.25
N VAL A 382 -29.15 4.22 0.51
CA VAL A 382 -27.88 3.64 0.94
C VAL A 382 -27.35 4.34 2.19
N ALA A 383 -27.33 5.68 2.20
CA ALA A 383 -26.91 6.45 3.38
C ALA A 383 -27.78 6.16 4.61
N ALA A 384 -29.10 6.13 4.45
CA ALA A 384 -30.03 5.83 5.54
C ALA A 384 -29.86 4.39 6.06
N ARG A 385 -29.61 3.43 5.17
CA ARG A 385 -29.32 2.04 5.53
C ARG A 385 -28.03 1.92 6.34
N CYS A 386 -26.97 2.59 5.92
CA CYS A 386 -25.70 2.64 6.64
C CYS A 386 -25.85 3.24 8.05
N TYR A 387 -26.62 4.33 8.16
CA TYR A 387 -26.91 4.98 9.45
C TYR A 387 -27.68 4.02 10.39
N ALA A 388 -28.76 3.40 9.89
CA ALA A 388 -29.58 2.45 10.64
C ALA A 388 -28.79 1.21 11.08
N ALA A 389 -27.95 0.66 10.19
CA ALA A 389 -27.09 -0.49 10.51
C ALA A 389 -26.07 -0.15 11.61
N ASN A 390 -25.46 1.04 11.54
CA ASN A 390 -24.59 1.53 12.61
C ASN A 390 -25.34 1.74 13.93
N ALA A 391 -26.58 2.25 13.89
CA ALA A 391 -27.40 2.41 15.08
C ALA A 391 -27.81 1.06 15.70
N ALA A 392 -28.00 0.00 14.91
CA ALA A 392 -28.23 -1.34 15.46
C ALA A 392 -26.98 -1.92 16.15
N LYS A 393 -25.78 -1.64 15.61
CA LYS A 393 -24.49 -2.04 16.22
C LYS A 393 -24.16 -1.20 17.45
N TYR A 394 -24.48 0.09 17.41
CA TYR A 394 -24.22 1.10 18.43
C TYR A 394 -25.49 1.93 18.72
N PRO A 395 -26.41 1.41 19.57
CA PRO A 395 -27.72 2.02 19.82
C PRO A 395 -27.67 3.48 20.26
N ARG A 396 -28.42 4.34 19.56
CA ARG A 396 -28.57 5.77 19.89
C ARG A 396 -29.43 5.99 21.14
N HIS A 397 -30.24 5.01 21.52
CA HIS A 397 -31.19 5.06 22.64
C HIS A 397 -31.14 3.78 23.48
N LYS A 398 -29.92 3.36 23.87
CA LYS A 398 -29.67 2.14 24.63
C LYS A 398 -30.51 2.08 25.91
N GLU A 399 -30.64 3.20 26.62
CA GLU A 399 -31.42 3.35 27.86
C GLU A 399 -32.93 3.11 27.68
N ARG A 400 -33.43 3.24 26.45
CA ARG A 400 -34.83 2.98 26.10
C ARG A 400 -35.05 1.61 25.48
N GLY A 401 -33.98 0.83 25.30
CA GLY A 401 -34.02 -0.45 24.58
C GLY A 401 -34.24 -0.30 23.07
N ALA A 402 -33.93 0.86 22.50
CA ALA A 402 -34.10 1.15 21.07
C ALA A 402 -32.76 1.48 20.39
N ASP A 403 -32.67 1.12 19.10
CA ASP A 403 -31.52 1.39 18.26
C ASP A 403 -31.55 2.83 17.75
N ILE A 404 -32.74 3.28 17.32
CA ILE A 404 -32.96 4.57 16.64
C ILE A 404 -34.30 5.21 17.03
N CYS A 405 -34.51 6.50 16.76
CA CYS A 405 -35.82 7.16 16.90
C CYS A 405 -36.29 7.79 15.58
N THR A 406 -37.57 8.16 15.52
CA THR A 406 -38.24 8.67 14.30
C THR A 406 -38.20 10.20 14.14
N THR A 407 -37.36 10.89 14.93
CA THR A 407 -37.25 12.36 14.92
C THR A 407 -35.95 12.81 14.26
N THR A 408 -35.77 14.13 14.09
CA THR A 408 -34.54 14.75 13.57
C THR A 408 -33.29 14.46 14.40
N HIS A 409 -33.43 13.88 15.60
CA HIS A 409 -32.29 13.37 16.36
C HIS A 409 -31.60 12.18 15.68
N CYS A 410 -32.35 11.37 14.93
CA CYS A 410 -31.84 10.22 14.21
C CYS A 410 -32.23 10.27 12.74
N GLN A 411 -33.40 9.74 12.39
CA GLN A 411 -33.93 9.79 11.03
C GLN A 411 -35.43 10.03 11.10
N VAL A 412 -35.92 11.00 10.32
CA VAL A 412 -37.34 11.31 10.27
C VAL A 412 -38.06 10.18 9.55
N TRP A 413 -39.09 9.62 10.18
CA TRP A 413 -39.80 8.45 9.66
C TRP A 413 -41.33 8.65 9.71
N SER A 414 -42.03 7.99 8.79
CA SER A 414 -43.50 7.88 8.79
C SER A 414 -43.94 6.54 8.18
N PRO A 415 -45.13 6.01 8.52
CA PRO A 415 -45.63 4.75 7.96
C PRO A 415 -46.16 4.89 6.51
N THR A 416 -45.96 6.03 5.84
CA THR A 416 -46.52 6.29 4.51
C THR A 416 -45.55 5.87 3.41
N HIS A 417 -46.07 5.14 2.43
CA HIS A 417 -45.31 4.61 1.29
C HIS A 417 -45.57 5.42 0.02
N HIS A 418 -44.56 5.50 -0.83
CA HIS A 418 -44.66 6.15 -2.13
C HIS A 418 -43.87 5.36 -3.17
N GLU A 419 -44.50 5.09 -4.32
CA GLU A 419 -43.94 4.21 -5.36
C GLU A 419 -42.48 4.55 -5.73
N ARG A 420 -42.16 5.84 -5.89
CA ARG A 420 -40.81 6.29 -6.29
C ARG A 420 -39.76 6.08 -5.20
N THR A 421 -40.08 6.36 -3.94
CA THR A 421 -39.14 6.17 -2.82
C THR A 421 -38.99 4.70 -2.48
N ASP A 422 -40.08 3.94 -2.50
CA ASP A 422 -40.07 2.50 -2.30
C ASP A 422 -39.23 1.80 -3.37
N ARG A 423 -39.37 2.23 -4.62
CA ARG A 423 -38.54 1.77 -5.73
C ARG A 423 -37.05 2.04 -5.49
N ALA A 424 -36.68 3.20 -4.95
CA ALA A 424 -35.28 3.50 -4.64
C ALA A 424 -34.71 2.58 -3.54
N VAL A 425 -35.52 2.26 -2.51
CA VAL A 425 -35.13 1.30 -1.46
C VAL A 425 -34.95 -0.09 -2.06
N GLU A 426 -35.90 -0.57 -2.88
CA GLU A 426 -35.84 -1.91 -3.48
C GLU A 426 -34.72 -2.04 -4.52
N GLU A 427 -34.49 -1.03 -5.36
CA GLU A 427 -33.38 -1.04 -6.34
C GLU A 427 -32.00 -0.97 -5.67
N THR A 428 -31.92 -0.53 -4.41
CA THR A 428 -30.67 -0.51 -3.61
C THR A 428 -30.72 -1.47 -2.44
N ARG A 429 -31.60 -2.47 -2.48
CA ARG A 429 -31.82 -3.39 -1.36
C ARG A 429 -30.53 -4.07 -0.94
N GLY A 430 -30.21 -3.99 0.35
CA GLY A 430 -28.98 -4.53 0.90
C GLY A 430 -27.69 -3.82 0.47
N ILE A 431 -27.74 -2.77 -0.37
CA ILE A 431 -26.54 -2.01 -0.75
C ILE A 431 -26.19 -1.02 0.37
N VAL A 432 -24.92 -1.03 0.78
CA VAL A 432 -24.33 -0.12 1.76
C VAL A 432 -23.09 0.58 1.19
N ALA A 433 -22.77 1.76 1.71
CA ALA A 433 -21.47 2.37 1.57
C ALA A 433 -20.52 1.88 2.67
N THR A 434 -19.30 1.51 2.30
CA THR A 434 -18.25 1.04 3.21
C THR A 434 -16.96 1.85 3.07
N TYR A 435 -16.21 1.94 4.15
CA TYR A 435 -14.84 2.48 4.19
C TYR A 435 -14.00 1.53 5.02
N ASP A 436 -12.85 1.08 4.51
CA ASP A 436 -12.09 -0.03 5.13
C ASP A 436 -12.96 -1.28 5.37
N ASP A 437 -13.92 -1.52 4.49
CA ASP A 437 -14.93 -2.60 4.51
C ASP A 437 -15.90 -2.61 5.71
N GLU A 438 -15.85 -1.60 6.56
CA GLU A 438 -16.86 -1.36 7.58
C GLU A 438 -17.95 -0.44 7.02
N ILE A 439 -19.20 -0.67 7.42
CA ILE A 439 -20.33 0.18 7.07
C ILE A 439 -20.09 1.57 7.64
N ILE A 440 -20.09 2.61 6.79
CA ILE A 440 -19.82 3.98 7.23
C ILE A 440 -20.90 4.53 8.15
N GLY A 441 -20.53 5.43 9.07
CA GLY A 441 -21.46 6.33 9.72
C GLY A 441 -21.95 7.39 8.74
N ALA A 442 -22.93 7.04 7.90
CA ALA A 442 -23.41 7.90 6.82
C ALA A 442 -24.28 9.06 7.34
N PHE A 443 -23.65 10.16 7.73
CA PHE A 443 -24.36 11.40 8.07
C PHE A 443 -24.86 12.10 6.80
N TYR A 444 -26.02 12.73 6.87
CA TYR A 444 -26.62 13.49 5.78
C TYR A 444 -27.47 14.64 6.34
N PHE A 445 -27.68 15.69 5.54
CA PHE A 445 -28.38 16.90 5.98
C PHE A 445 -29.01 17.66 4.81
N GLY A 446 -29.89 18.63 5.10
CA GLY A 446 -30.71 19.34 4.12
C GLY A 446 -29.93 20.04 3.00
N HIS A 447 -29.18 21.10 3.34
CA HIS A 447 -28.29 21.76 2.38
C HIS A 447 -27.12 22.47 3.06
N CYS A 448 -26.02 22.64 2.33
CA CYS A 448 -24.86 23.41 2.77
C CYS A 448 -24.82 24.81 2.15
N ASP A 449 -23.80 25.57 2.51
CA ASP A 449 -23.46 26.93 2.02
C ASP A 449 -22.36 26.91 0.94
N GLY A 450 -22.35 25.86 0.11
CA GLY A 450 -21.38 25.65 -0.97
C GLY A 450 -20.28 24.63 -0.68
N HIS A 451 -20.06 24.26 0.59
CA HIS A 451 -19.14 23.19 0.99
C HIS A 451 -19.71 22.39 2.17
N THR A 452 -19.39 21.10 2.27
CA THR A 452 -19.66 20.32 3.49
C THR A 452 -18.66 20.69 4.60
N ARG A 453 -18.70 20.00 5.74
CA ARG A 453 -17.79 20.19 6.88
C ARG A 453 -17.06 18.89 7.18
N ASN A 454 -15.83 19.00 7.71
CA ASN A 454 -15.19 17.83 8.30
C ASN A 454 -15.96 17.41 9.56
N CYS A 455 -15.95 16.12 9.85
CA CYS A 455 -16.64 15.58 11.02
C CYS A 455 -16.14 16.20 12.34
N GLU A 456 -14.82 16.38 12.47
CA GLU A 456 -14.17 16.96 13.65
C GLU A 456 -14.36 18.47 13.82
N ASP A 457 -14.84 19.17 12.79
CA ASP A 457 -15.17 20.60 12.91
C ASP A 457 -16.54 20.80 13.60
N VAL A 458 -17.35 19.74 13.64
CA VAL A 458 -18.72 19.77 14.18
C VAL A 458 -18.85 18.91 15.43
N TRP A 459 -18.15 17.77 15.46
CA TRP A 459 -18.11 16.82 16.58
C TRP A 459 -16.66 16.53 16.98
N VAL A 460 -16.45 15.64 17.97
CA VAL A 460 -15.11 15.40 18.53
C VAL A 460 -14.28 14.42 17.69
N GLN A 461 -14.93 13.51 16.97
CA GLN A 461 -14.26 12.41 16.28
C GLN A 461 -14.07 12.73 14.79
N ALA A 462 -12.83 12.64 14.31
CA ALA A 462 -12.54 12.72 12.88
C ALA A 462 -12.96 11.41 12.20
N LEU A 463 -13.65 11.51 11.06
CA LEU A 463 -14.03 10.36 10.24
C LEU A 463 -13.39 10.48 8.84
N PRO A 464 -12.56 9.52 8.41
CA PRO A 464 -11.82 9.60 7.15
C PRO A 464 -12.67 9.90 5.91
N TYR A 465 -13.89 9.38 5.88
CA TYR A 465 -14.85 9.53 4.78
C TYR A 465 -15.76 10.76 4.90
N CYS A 466 -15.83 11.44 6.04
CA CYS A 466 -16.65 12.65 6.21
C CYS A 466 -15.75 13.90 6.16
N ARG A 467 -15.31 14.26 4.95
CA ARG A 467 -14.43 15.40 4.67
C ARG A 467 -15.18 16.53 3.99
N SER A 468 -14.67 17.75 4.18
CA SER A 468 -15.18 18.93 3.49
C SER A 468 -14.98 18.79 1.99
N VAL A 469 -16.07 18.83 1.23
CA VAL A 469 -16.10 18.78 -0.23
C VAL A 469 -16.93 19.92 -0.80
N PRO A 470 -16.59 20.45 -1.98
CA PRO A 470 -17.41 21.44 -2.68
C PRO A 470 -18.79 20.85 -3.03
N CYS A 471 -19.82 21.69 -3.07
CA CYS A 471 -21.19 21.25 -3.30
C CYS A 471 -21.97 22.25 -4.17
N ILE A 472 -22.64 21.71 -5.19
CA ILE A 472 -23.34 22.49 -6.22
C ILE A 472 -24.78 22.90 -5.83
N CYS A 473 -25.20 22.69 -4.57
CA CYS A 473 -26.58 22.93 -4.14
C CYS A 473 -27.06 24.37 -4.37
N GLY A 474 -26.15 25.34 -4.46
CA GLY A 474 -26.45 26.73 -4.84
C GLY A 474 -27.10 27.57 -3.75
N TYR A 475 -27.00 27.12 -2.50
CA TYR A 475 -27.44 27.86 -1.32
C TYR A 475 -26.24 28.58 -0.70
N ASP A 476 -26.49 29.76 -0.16
CA ASP A 476 -25.53 30.61 0.57
C ASP A 476 -25.58 30.42 2.09
N SER A 477 -26.47 29.55 2.56
CA SER A 477 -26.74 29.27 3.96
C SER A 477 -26.90 27.77 4.19
N MET A 478 -26.62 27.32 5.41
CA MET A 478 -26.65 25.90 5.78
C MET A 478 -27.94 25.55 6.54
N TYR A 479 -28.53 24.40 6.20
CA TYR A 479 -29.64 23.78 6.92
C TYR A 479 -29.27 22.35 7.32
N GLY A 480 -28.94 22.18 8.60
CA GLY A 480 -28.46 20.94 9.21
C GLY A 480 -27.02 21.09 9.73
N HIS A 481 -26.34 19.97 9.99
CA HIS A 481 -25.01 19.96 10.62
C HIS A 481 -23.84 20.12 9.64
N GLY A 482 -24.05 19.95 8.33
CA GLY A 482 -23.01 20.19 7.32
C GLY A 482 -22.07 19.01 7.00
N VAL A 483 -22.14 17.93 7.78
CA VAL A 483 -21.25 16.76 7.65
C VAL A 483 -21.85 15.66 6.78
N GLY A 484 -21.08 15.10 5.85
CA GLY A 484 -21.51 14.01 4.96
C GLY A 484 -22.34 14.50 3.77
N MET A 485 -23.41 13.79 3.43
CA MET A 485 -24.16 14.06 2.19
C MET A 485 -25.13 15.23 2.30
N CYS A 486 -24.95 16.23 1.42
CA CYS A 486 -25.89 17.34 1.24
C CYS A 486 -27.06 16.89 0.34
N GLN A 487 -28.29 16.82 0.87
CA GLN A 487 -29.45 16.30 0.14
C GLN A 487 -29.77 17.15 -1.10
N ARG A 488 -29.77 18.49 -1.00
CA ARG A 488 -29.99 19.37 -2.16
C ARG A 488 -28.88 19.28 -3.19
N GLY A 489 -27.64 19.04 -2.77
CA GLY A 489 -26.54 18.86 -3.69
C GLY A 489 -26.62 17.52 -4.42
N ALA A 490 -26.97 16.44 -3.73
CA ALA A 490 -27.26 15.13 -4.33
C ALA A 490 -28.38 15.20 -5.37
N MET A 491 -29.46 15.95 -5.09
CA MET A 491 -30.53 16.19 -6.08
C MET A 491 -29.99 16.86 -7.36
N LYS A 492 -29.21 17.93 -7.21
CA LYS A 492 -28.62 18.62 -8.37
C LYS A 492 -27.65 17.74 -9.15
N MET A 493 -26.80 16.97 -8.48
CA MET A 493 -25.90 16.03 -9.15
C MET A 493 -26.69 15.00 -9.96
N ALA A 494 -27.77 14.45 -9.39
CA ALA A 494 -28.65 13.53 -10.11
C ALA A 494 -29.37 14.21 -11.30
N GLU A 495 -29.75 15.48 -11.19
CA GLU A 495 -30.30 16.27 -12.31
C GLU A 495 -29.28 16.50 -13.43
N GLU A 496 -27.99 16.59 -13.08
CA GLU A 496 -26.86 16.68 -14.02
C GLU A 496 -26.41 15.31 -14.57
N GLY A 497 -27.08 14.22 -14.17
CA GLY A 497 -26.87 12.87 -14.71
C GLY A 497 -25.99 11.96 -13.87
N ALA A 498 -25.57 12.38 -12.67
CA ALA A 498 -24.80 11.53 -11.76
C ALA A 498 -25.63 10.35 -11.24
N THR A 499 -25.00 9.18 -11.20
CA THR A 499 -25.49 7.96 -10.55
C THR A 499 -25.43 8.08 -9.03
N TYR A 500 -26.18 7.23 -8.32
CA TYR A 500 -26.13 7.23 -6.86
C TYR A 500 -24.74 6.86 -6.30
N GLU A 501 -23.96 6.02 -6.99
CA GLU A 501 -22.59 5.69 -6.61
C GLU A 501 -21.66 6.91 -6.72
N GLU A 502 -21.77 7.70 -7.78
CA GLU A 502 -21.00 8.94 -7.97
C GLU A 502 -21.35 9.97 -6.89
N ILE A 503 -22.64 10.10 -6.56
CA ILE A 503 -23.11 10.97 -5.46
C ILE A 503 -22.50 10.54 -4.12
N LEU A 504 -22.56 9.24 -3.81
CA LEU A 504 -21.99 8.71 -2.56
C LEU A 504 -20.47 8.93 -2.49
N ARG A 505 -19.72 8.66 -3.57
CA ARG A 505 -18.26 8.87 -3.61
C ARG A 505 -17.87 10.34 -3.52
N HIS A 506 -18.70 11.25 -4.03
CA HIS A 506 -18.48 12.69 -3.89
C HIS A 506 -18.58 13.15 -2.44
N TYR A 507 -19.64 12.73 -1.73
CA TYR A 507 -19.91 13.19 -0.36
C TYR A 507 -19.22 12.40 0.74
N TYR A 508 -18.88 11.14 0.46
CA TYR A 508 -18.17 10.27 1.39
C TYR A 508 -16.83 9.86 0.76
N THR A 509 -15.74 10.49 1.19
CA THR A 509 -14.42 10.33 0.58
C THR A 509 -13.90 8.89 0.70
N GLY A 510 -13.53 8.28 -0.43
CA GLY A 510 -12.89 6.97 -0.47
C GLY A 510 -13.82 5.79 -0.16
N VAL A 511 -15.14 5.97 -0.21
CA VAL A 511 -16.10 4.88 0.02
C VAL A 511 -16.34 4.05 -1.23
N GLU A 512 -16.77 2.82 -0.99
CA GLU A 512 -17.25 1.89 -2.01
C GLU A 512 -18.66 1.41 -1.67
N THR A 513 -19.41 0.95 -2.68
CA THR A 513 -20.75 0.38 -2.50
C THR A 513 -20.68 -1.14 -2.56
N LEU A 514 -21.17 -1.83 -1.53
CA LEU A 514 -21.22 -3.29 -1.44
C LEU A 514 -22.66 -3.76 -1.20
N ALA A 515 -23.05 -4.89 -1.77
CA ALA A 515 -24.33 -5.51 -1.50
C ALA A 515 -24.26 -6.44 -0.27
N GLN A 516 -25.39 -6.61 0.42
CA GLN A 516 -25.50 -7.50 1.58
C GLN A 516 -25.15 -8.93 1.18
N GLY A 517 -24.30 -9.58 1.96
CA GLY A 517 -23.84 -10.94 1.68
C GLY A 517 -22.90 -11.05 0.49
N SER A 518 -22.47 -9.93 -0.13
CA SER A 518 -21.33 -9.93 -1.03
C SER A 518 -20.12 -10.48 -0.27
N THR A 519 -19.63 -11.63 -0.72
CA THR A 519 -18.31 -12.13 -0.36
C THR A 519 -17.35 -11.69 -1.47
N TYR A 520 -16.40 -10.84 -1.13
CA TYR A 520 -15.26 -10.57 -1.99
C TYR A 520 -14.03 -11.24 -1.38
N GLU A 521 -13.17 -11.75 -2.25
CA GLU A 521 -11.81 -12.10 -1.85
C GLU A 521 -11.07 -10.79 -1.66
N LEU A 522 -10.27 -10.67 -0.58
CA LEU A 522 -9.37 -9.53 -0.50
C LEU A 522 -8.52 -9.52 -1.77
N PRO A 523 -8.19 -8.33 -2.31
CA PRO A 523 -7.08 -8.26 -3.24
C PRO A 523 -5.89 -8.89 -2.52
N VAL A 524 -5.53 -10.09 -2.94
CA VAL A 524 -4.25 -10.66 -2.58
C VAL A 524 -3.27 -9.64 -3.14
N VAL A 525 -2.38 -9.12 -2.29
CA VAL A 525 -1.13 -8.58 -2.83
C VAL A 525 -0.44 -9.81 -3.39
N ASP A 526 -0.75 -10.09 -4.64
CA ASP A 526 -0.26 -11.21 -5.39
C ASP A 526 1.20 -10.93 -5.65
N LEU A 527 2.06 -11.42 -4.75
CA LEU A 527 3.50 -11.44 -4.98
C LEU A 527 3.89 -12.62 -5.90
N SER A 528 2.92 -13.26 -6.58
CA SER A 528 2.88 -13.55 -8.03
C SER A 528 2.00 -14.79 -8.38
N PRO A 529 1.48 -14.90 -9.61
CA PRO A 529 2.12 -15.69 -10.65
C PRO A 529 3.15 -14.79 -11.27
N GLU A 530 4.40 -15.26 -11.40
CA GLU A 530 5.41 -14.54 -12.17
C GLU A 530 4.72 -14.12 -13.46
N ILE A 531 4.46 -12.82 -13.62
CA ILE A 531 3.83 -12.34 -14.82
C ILE A 531 4.86 -12.65 -15.89
N PRO A 532 4.52 -13.49 -16.89
CA PRO A 532 5.53 -14.10 -17.74
C PRO A 532 6.44 -13.04 -18.34
N HIS A 533 7.72 -13.41 -18.44
CA HIS A 533 8.69 -12.68 -19.24
C HIS A 533 8.08 -12.36 -20.61
N MET A 534 8.17 -11.10 -21.01
CA MET A 534 7.73 -10.66 -22.32
C MET A 534 8.92 -10.61 -23.26
N GLU A 535 8.84 -11.36 -24.35
CA GLU A 535 9.76 -11.24 -25.46
C GLU A 535 9.64 -9.84 -26.09
N LEU A 536 10.72 -9.30 -26.67
CA LEU A 536 10.76 -7.92 -27.20
C LEU A 536 9.63 -7.58 -28.19
N TRP A 537 9.10 -8.57 -28.92
CA TRP A 537 8.00 -8.41 -29.87
C TRP A 537 6.61 -8.35 -29.22
N GLU A 538 6.48 -8.78 -27.96
CA GLU A 538 5.23 -8.72 -27.18
C GLU A 538 5.00 -7.36 -26.53
N TRP A 539 6.06 -6.56 -26.39
CA TRP A 539 5.98 -5.27 -25.75
C TRP A 539 5.13 -4.28 -26.55
N PRO A 540 4.22 -3.52 -25.89
CA PRO A 540 3.35 -2.60 -26.59
C PRO A 540 4.11 -1.48 -27.29
N ARG A 541 3.74 -1.21 -28.55
CA ARG A 541 4.31 -0.17 -29.40
C ARG A 541 3.19 0.66 -30.06
N PRO A 542 3.44 1.93 -30.43
CA PRO A 542 2.45 2.72 -31.14
C PRO A 542 2.12 2.12 -32.52
N PRO A 543 0.91 2.38 -33.04
CA PRO A 543 0.59 2.07 -34.43
C PRO A 543 1.54 2.79 -35.41
N GLU A 544 2.08 2.05 -36.37
CA GLU A 544 3.08 2.54 -37.33
C GLU A 544 4.33 3.10 -36.63
N ASP A 545 4.81 2.39 -35.62
CA ASP A 545 6.01 2.73 -34.87
C ASP A 545 7.19 3.06 -35.80
N ASN A 546 7.78 4.24 -35.58
CA ASN A 546 8.95 4.73 -36.31
C ASN A 546 10.13 5.04 -35.38
N GLY A 547 10.03 4.73 -34.09
CA GLY A 547 11.03 5.00 -33.05
C GLY A 547 11.33 6.48 -32.79
N LEU A 548 10.60 7.40 -33.41
CA LEU A 548 10.79 8.83 -33.24
C LEU A 548 9.92 9.33 -32.09
N GLY A 549 10.56 9.95 -31.10
CA GLY A 549 9.87 10.57 -29.98
C GLY A 549 10.42 11.92 -29.59
N MET A 550 9.82 12.51 -28.55
CA MET A 550 10.26 13.77 -27.96
C MET A 550 9.84 13.89 -26.50
N HIS A 551 10.68 14.52 -25.68
CA HIS A 551 10.31 14.94 -24.34
C HIS A 551 9.42 16.19 -24.42
N LEU A 552 8.21 16.16 -23.85
CA LEU A 552 7.33 17.34 -23.87
C LEU A 552 7.69 18.37 -22.80
N GLY A 553 7.25 19.61 -22.99
CA GLY A 553 7.35 20.65 -21.94
C GLY A 553 6.58 20.29 -20.67
N LEU A 554 6.84 21.04 -19.60
CA LEU A 554 6.21 20.83 -18.28
C LEU A 554 4.84 21.54 -18.14
N ASP A 555 4.31 22.13 -19.21
CA ASP A 555 3.04 22.84 -19.20
C ASP A 555 1.89 21.93 -19.68
N PHE A 556 1.11 21.43 -18.71
CA PHE A 556 0.00 20.52 -18.93
C PHE A 556 -1.37 21.23 -19.04
N ARG A 557 -1.40 22.55 -19.33
CA ARG A 557 -2.64 23.25 -19.68
C ARG A 557 -3.15 22.79 -21.05
N GLU A 558 -4.47 22.79 -21.24
CA GLU A 558 -5.08 22.27 -22.47
C GLU A 558 -4.57 22.97 -23.73
N GLU A 559 -4.43 24.30 -23.72
CA GLU A 559 -3.95 25.04 -24.89
C GLU A 559 -2.49 24.73 -25.22
N ALA A 560 -1.65 24.52 -24.19
CA ALA A 560 -0.24 24.17 -24.36
C ALA A 560 -0.11 22.75 -24.94
N LEU A 561 -0.80 21.77 -24.35
CA LEU A 561 -0.77 20.39 -24.84
C LEU A 561 -1.32 20.26 -26.27
N ALA A 562 -2.32 21.06 -26.64
CA ALA A 562 -2.83 21.09 -28.02
C ALA A 562 -1.78 21.61 -29.02
N GLN A 563 -0.98 22.60 -28.63
CA GLN A 563 0.13 23.10 -29.46
C GLN A 563 1.24 22.05 -29.57
N GLU A 564 1.60 21.39 -28.47
CA GLU A 564 2.57 20.30 -28.49
C GLU A 564 2.09 19.15 -29.39
N LEU A 565 0.81 18.77 -29.30
CA LEU A 565 0.23 17.75 -30.18
C LEU A 565 0.36 18.13 -31.66
N SER A 566 0.17 19.41 -32.02
CA SER A 566 0.37 19.88 -33.39
C SER A 566 1.82 19.67 -33.84
N ARG A 567 2.80 20.07 -33.03
CA ARG A 567 4.22 19.90 -33.34
C ARG A 567 4.63 18.43 -33.45
N VAL A 568 4.14 17.60 -32.54
CA VAL A 568 4.36 16.14 -32.53
C VAL A 568 3.85 15.51 -33.82
N LYS A 569 2.67 15.92 -34.30
CA LYS A 569 2.12 15.49 -35.60
C LYS A 569 2.92 16.00 -36.79
N ASP A 570 3.31 17.27 -36.78
CA ASP A 570 4.07 17.90 -37.87
C ASP A 570 5.44 17.24 -38.05
N LEU A 571 6.07 16.82 -36.94
CA LEU A 571 7.33 16.08 -36.92
C LEU A 571 7.15 14.58 -37.17
N GLY A 572 5.91 14.07 -37.24
CA GLY A 572 5.60 12.66 -37.46
C GLY A 572 6.05 11.74 -36.33
N LEU A 573 6.09 12.23 -35.09
CA LEU A 573 6.54 11.47 -33.92
C LEU A 573 5.46 10.48 -33.46
N LYS A 574 5.89 9.32 -32.96
CA LYS A 574 5.01 8.26 -32.45
C LYS A 574 5.15 8.02 -30.96
N TRP A 575 6.17 8.60 -30.32
CA TRP A 575 6.44 8.48 -28.89
C TRP A 575 6.52 9.86 -28.23
N VAL A 576 6.05 9.97 -27.00
CA VAL A 576 6.23 11.18 -26.18
C VAL A 576 6.59 10.80 -24.74
N LEU A 577 7.56 11.50 -24.15
CA LEU A 577 7.78 11.44 -22.70
C LEU A 577 6.98 12.55 -22.03
N LEU A 578 6.12 12.15 -21.08
CA LEU A 578 5.29 13.03 -20.27
C LEU A 578 5.85 13.11 -18.86
N VAL A 579 5.91 14.32 -18.30
CA VAL A 579 6.32 14.58 -16.91
C VAL A 579 5.20 15.26 -16.12
N PRO A 580 4.11 14.55 -15.80
CA PRO A 580 2.99 15.11 -15.07
C PRO A 580 3.34 15.35 -13.60
N GLN A 581 2.74 16.38 -12.99
CA GLN A 581 2.89 16.65 -11.56
C GLN A 581 1.82 15.97 -10.69
N ASP A 582 0.71 15.55 -11.30
CA ASP A 582 -0.43 14.93 -10.62
C ASP A 582 -1.24 14.05 -11.60
N GLU A 583 -2.17 13.26 -11.07
CA GLU A 583 -3.00 12.34 -11.87
C GLU A 583 -3.89 13.05 -12.90
N ILE A 584 -4.29 14.30 -12.64
CA ILE A 584 -5.19 15.06 -13.52
C ILE A 584 -4.42 15.48 -14.77
N GLN A 585 -3.18 15.91 -14.61
CA GLN A 585 -2.27 16.24 -15.71
C GLN A 585 -1.95 15.00 -16.54
N LEU A 586 -1.66 13.87 -15.88
CA LEU A 586 -1.42 12.58 -16.51
C LEU A 586 -2.60 12.15 -17.38
N GLU A 587 -3.80 12.09 -16.80
CA GLU A 587 -5.01 11.67 -17.50
C GLU A 587 -5.30 12.61 -18.69
N ARG A 588 -5.21 13.92 -18.48
CA ARG A 588 -5.43 14.93 -19.54
C ARG A 588 -4.50 14.70 -20.73
N ALA A 589 -3.21 14.53 -20.49
CA ALA A 589 -2.25 14.31 -21.57
C ALA A 589 -2.51 12.98 -22.29
N ILE A 590 -2.74 11.88 -21.56
CA ILE A 590 -3.01 10.58 -22.18
C ILE A 590 -4.24 10.63 -23.08
N ARG A 591 -5.35 11.21 -22.59
CA ARG A 591 -6.59 11.34 -23.36
C ARG A 591 -6.43 12.17 -24.64
N LEU A 592 -5.42 13.04 -24.69
CA LEU A 592 -5.13 13.85 -25.87
C LEU A 592 -4.21 13.14 -26.87
N PHE A 593 -3.14 12.49 -26.40
CA PHE A 593 -2.13 11.89 -27.27
C PHE A 593 -2.46 10.46 -27.72
N TRP A 594 -2.93 9.60 -26.81
CA TRP A 594 -3.14 8.17 -27.10
C TRP A 594 -4.14 7.92 -28.24
N PRO A 595 -5.31 8.59 -28.32
CA PRO A 595 -6.25 8.41 -29.43
C PRO A 595 -5.70 8.80 -30.81
N GLN A 596 -4.59 9.53 -30.85
CA GLN A 596 -3.91 9.94 -32.08
C GLN A 596 -2.85 8.93 -32.54
N GLY A 597 -2.73 7.79 -31.87
CA GLY A 597 -1.72 6.77 -32.15
C GLY A 597 -0.32 7.16 -31.69
N ILE A 598 -0.22 8.06 -30.70
CA ILE A 598 1.04 8.50 -30.10
C ILE A 598 1.16 7.83 -28.72
N MET A 599 2.22 7.05 -28.52
CA MET A 599 2.47 6.32 -27.28
C MET A 599 3.03 7.24 -26.19
N PRO A 600 2.35 7.42 -25.06
CA PRO A 600 2.90 8.11 -23.91
C PRO A 600 3.77 7.17 -23.08
N VAL A 601 4.96 7.66 -22.74
CA VAL A 601 5.83 7.13 -21.68
C VAL A 601 5.79 8.15 -20.56
N VAL A 602 5.65 7.71 -19.31
CA VAL A 602 5.31 8.61 -18.21
C VAL A 602 6.42 8.59 -17.17
N ARG A 603 6.95 9.77 -16.85
CA ARG A 603 7.88 10.03 -15.75
C ARG A 603 7.17 10.95 -14.76
N PRO A 604 6.42 10.44 -13.79
CA PRO A 604 5.79 11.29 -12.78
C PRO A 604 6.84 12.14 -12.07
N TYR A 605 6.53 13.40 -11.78
CA TYR A 605 7.45 14.26 -11.04
C TYR A 605 7.54 13.80 -9.58
N ALA A 606 8.54 12.97 -9.27
CA ALA A 606 8.73 12.34 -7.97
C ALA A 606 10.17 12.51 -7.47
N LEU A 607 10.34 13.16 -6.32
CA LEU A 607 11.63 13.25 -5.63
C LEU A 607 11.96 11.91 -4.95
N ILE A 608 13.21 11.46 -5.07
CA ILE A 608 13.65 10.12 -4.67
C ILE A 608 13.44 9.87 -3.17
N ASP A 609 13.67 10.87 -2.33
CA ASP A 609 13.51 10.79 -0.88
C ASP A 609 12.05 10.93 -0.40
N ARG A 610 11.11 11.32 -1.29
CA ARG A 610 9.68 11.42 -0.98
C ARG A 610 8.89 10.21 -1.47
N GLY A 611 7.69 10.03 -0.91
CA GLY A 611 6.74 9.02 -1.37
C GLY A 611 5.97 9.54 -2.59
N HIS A 612 5.79 8.67 -3.58
CA HIS A 612 4.93 8.87 -4.74
C HIS A 612 4.12 7.59 -4.99
N ASP A 613 2.88 7.72 -5.43
CA ASP A 613 1.98 6.58 -5.63
C ASP A 613 1.98 6.12 -7.10
N PHE A 614 3.03 5.40 -7.50
CA PHE A 614 3.17 4.90 -8.87
C PHE A 614 2.08 3.88 -9.26
N VAL A 615 1.50 3.16 -8.27
CA VAL A 615 0.40 2.21 -8.52
C VAL A 615 -0.84 2.96 -9.01
N ARG A 616 -1.09 4.14 -8.44
CA ARG A 616 -2.19 5.00 -8.89
C ARG A 616 -1.99 5.51 -10.31
N ASP A 617 -0.77 5.87 -10.70
CA ASP A 617 -0.46 6.26 -12.08
C ASP A 617 -0.74 5.11 -13.06
N VAL A 618 -0.35 3.88 -12.70
CA VAL A 618 -0.67 2.67 -13.48
C VAL A 618 -2.17 2.52 -13.66
N GLY A 619 -2.95 2.70 -12.58
CA GLY A 619 -4.41 2.66 -12.62
C GLY A 619 -5.00 3.67 -13.61
N VAL A 620 -4.55 4.94 -13.55
CA VAL A 620 -5.00 6.00 -14.47
C VAL A 620 -4.69 5.64 -15.94
N MET A 621 -3.51 5.10 -16.21
CA MET A 621 -3.11 4.66 -17.56
C MET A 621 -3.98 3.50 -18.05
N GLN A 622 -4.22 2.51 -17.20
CA GLN A 622 -5.08 1.36 -17.53
C GLN A 622 -6.53 1.78 -17.76
N ASP A 623 -7.07 2.69 -16.95
CA ASP A 623 -8.42 3.26 -17.11
C ASP A 623 -8.56 4.03 -18.45
N CYS A 624 -7.47 4.63 -18.93
CA CYS A 624 -7.40 5.25 -20.25
C CYS A 624 -7.14 4.27 -21.39
N GLY A 625 -6.92 2.98 -21.09
CA GLY A 625 -6.63 1.93 -22.06
C GLY A 625 -5.26 2.07 -22.73
N VAL A 626 -4.28 2.69 -22.05
CA VAL A 626 -2.92 2.85 -22.58
C VAL A 626 -1.93 1.93 -21.83
N PRO A 627 -0.95 1.34 -22.55
CA PRO A 627 0.13 0.59 -21.92
C PRO A 627 0.89 1.41 -20.84
N PRO A 628 0.97 0.93 -19.60
CA PRO A 628 1.52 1.69 -18.46
C PRO A 628 3.06 1.69 -18.39
N TYR A 629 3.74 2.34 -19.35
CA TYR A 629 5.18 2.60 -19.25
C TYR A 629 5.47 3.71 -18.22
N ILE A 630 5.90 3.30 -17.02
CA ILE A 630 6.19 4.21 -15.91
C ILE A 630 7.70 4.25 -15.66
N GLN A 631 8.33 5.40 -15.83
CA GLN A 631 9.69 5.64 -15.39
C GLN A 631 9.69 5.97 -13.89
N ILE A 632 10.41 5.18 -13.10
CA ILE A 632 10.49 5.34 -11.65
C ILE A 632 11.73 6.14 -11.31
N TYR A 633 11.49 7.35 -10.79
CA TYR A 633 12.51 8.36 -10.50
C TYR A 633 13.34 8.79 -11.73
N ASN A 634 14.11 9.86 -11.54
CA ASN A 634 15.04 10.40 -12.53
C ASN A 634 16.47 10.36 -11.96
N GLU A 635 17.46 10.78 -12.77
CA GLU A 635 18.90 10.84 -12.52
C GLU A 635 19.31 10.89 -11.02
N PRO A 636 19.54 9.73 -10.35
CA PRO A 636 19.80 9.71 -8.91
C PRO A 636 21.11 10.40 -8.51
N SER A 637 22.02 10.57 -9.46
CA SER A 637 23.25 11.35 -9.30
C SER A 637 23.01 12.86 -9.22
N ASP A 638 21.85 13.36 -9.65
CA ASP A 638 21.52 14.78 -9.61
C ASP A 638 20.82 15.15 -8.30
N HIS A 639 21.46 16.07 -7.56
CA HIS A 639 20.95 16.66 -6.33
C HIS A 639 19.55 17.29 -6.44
N ARG A 640 19.10 17.69 -7.64
CA ARG A 640 17.75 18.25 -7.87
C ARG A 640 16.63 17.23 -7.68
N GLU A 641 16.95 15.94 -7.78
CA GLU A 641 16.00 14.83 -7.63
C GLU A 641 15.74 14.46 -6.15
N TRP A 642 16.28 15.24 -5.21
CA TRP A 642 16.21 14.99 -3.77
C TRP A 642 15.67 16.23 -3.04
N SER A 643 14.88 16.04 -1.99
CA SER A 643 14.12 17.12 -1.34
C SER A 643 14.88 17.97 -0.32
N ASP A 644 16.10 17.56 0.07
CA ASP A 644 16.96 18.25 1.04
C ASP A 644 18.33 18.65 0.46
N VAL A 645 18.37 19.69 -0.39
CA VAL A 645 19.62 20.42 -0.66
C VAL A 645 19.44 21.90 -0.32
N PRO A 646 19.85 22.35 0.88
CA PRO A 646 19.92 23.76 1.19
C PRO A 646 20.87 24.46 0.22
N GLN A 647 20.46 25.60 -0.36
CA GLN A 647 21.35 26.48 -1.11
C GLN A 647 22.52 26.90 -0.21
N GLY A 648 23.69 26.26 -0.36
CA GLY A 648 24.90 26.59 0.38
C GLY A 648 25.79 25.41 0.80
N SER A 649 25.29 24.17 0.75
CA SER A 649 26.03 22.98 1.19
C SER A 649 26.42 22.06 0.01
N ARG A 650 27.47 22.39 -0.74
CA ARG A 650 28.10 21.39 -1.62
C ARG A 650 28.81 20.36 -0.74
N GLY A 651 28.33 19.12 -0.65
CA GLY A 651 29.17 18.07 -0.05
C GLY A 651 28.57 16.71 0.33
N GLU A 652 27.27 16.56 0.56
CA GLU A 652 26.69 15.23 0.87
C GLU A 652 26.34 14.49 -0.43
N ARG A 653 26.91 13.28 -0.59
CA ARG A 653 26.71 12.46 -1.79
C ARG A 653 25.25 12.01 -1.89
N PRO A 654 24.71 11.79 -3.11
CA PRO A 654 23.42 11.11 -3.27
C PRO A 654 23.44 9.75 -2.57
N ASP A 655 22.40 9.42 -1.81
CA ASP A 655 22.25 8.12 -1.14
C ASP A 655 21.83 7.06 -2.17
N LEU A 656 22.82 6.62 -2.97
CA LEU A 656 22.61 5.62 -4.02
C LEU A 656 22.04 4.30 -3.48
N PRO A 657 22.47 3.77 -2.32
CA PRO A 657 21.81 2.62 -1.70
C PRO A 657 20.31 2.83 -1.44
N LEU A 658 19.92 4.00 -0.93
CA LEU A 658 18.51 4.34 -0.74
C LEU A 658 17.75 4.40 -2.07
N PHE A 659 18.33 5.00 -3.11
CA PHE A 659 17.75 4.98 -4.46
C PHE A 659 17.54 3.55 -4.96
N VAL A 660 18.56 2.70 -4.90
CA VAL A 660 18.49 1.30 -5.36
C VAL A 660 17.35 0.57 -4.64
N SER A 661 17.30 0.70 -3.30
CA SER A 661 16.26 0.07 -2.48
C SER A 661 14.86 0.52 -2.86
N LYS A 662 14.65 1.84 -2.99
CA LYS A 662 13.36 2.44 -3.35
C LYS A 662 12.94 2.11 -4.78
N TRP A 663 13.88 2.11 -5.72
CA TRP A 663 13.57 1.76 -7.10
C TRP A 663 13.05 0.33 -7.17
N VAL A 664 13.72 -0.64 -6.53
CA VAL A 664 13.29 -2.05 -6.55
C VAL A 664 11.88 -2.22 -5.96
N ASN A 665 11.57 -1.53 -4.86
CA ASN A 665 10.24 -1.62 -4.23
C ASN A 665 9.15 -1.00 -5.10
N ASN A 666 9.37 0.20 -5.63
CA ASN A 666 8.40 0.84 -6.52
C ASN A 666 8.26 0.07 -7.84
N ALA A 667 9.34 -0.54 -8.34
CA ALA A 667 9.31 -1.36 -9.54
C ALA A 667 8.44 -2.60 -9.35
N LEU A 668 8.54 -3.26 -8.19
CA LEU A 668 7.63 -4.34 -7.80
C LEU A 668 6.18 -3.86 -7.69
N ALA A 669 5.94 -2.69 -7.09
CA ALA A 669 4.60 -2.13 -6.99
C ALA A 669 3.97 -1.86 -8.36
N VAL A 670 4.72 -1.24 -9.27
CA VAL A 670 4.31 -1.01 -10.66
C VAL A 670 4.08 -2.34 -11.37
N TYR A 671 5.00 -3.31 -11.26
CA TYR A 671 4.89 -4.63 -11.85
C TYR A 671 3.61 -5.37 -11.39
N ASN A 672 3.36 -5.42 -10.08
CA ASN A 672 2.20 -6.09 -9.49
C ASN A 672 0.88 -5.41 -9.85
N ALA A 673 0.90 -4.10 -10.12
CA ALA A 673 -0.25 -3.37 -10.66
C ALA A 673 -0.52 -3.63 -12.14
N GLY A 674 0.31 -4.45 -12.82
CA GLY A 674 0.24 -4.67 -14.27
C GLY A 674 0.93 -3.58 -15.10
N GLY A 675 1.80 -2.79 -14.46
CA GLY A 675 2.64 -1.75 -15.02
C GLY A 675 3.94 -2.27 -15.66
N TYR A 676 4.61 -1.41 -16.45
CA TYR A 676 5.97 -1.64 -16.94
C TYR A 676 6.96 -0.70 -16.24
N PRO A 677 7.72 -1.18 -15.23
CA PRO A 677 8.64 -0.35 -14.47
C PRO A 677 9.88 0.02 -15.29
N GLY A 678 10.18 1.32 -15.33
CA GLY A 678 11.33 1.89 -16.02
C GLY A 678 12.46 2.23 -15.04
N LEU A 679 13.67 1.77 -15.34
CA LEU A 679 14.90 2.17 -14.64
C LEU A 679 15.63 3.26 -15.40
N GLN A 680 16.07 4.29 -14.70
CA GLN A 680 17.04 5.25 -15.24
C GLN A 680 18.26 5.37 -14.32
N VAL A 681 19.44 5.13 -14.89
CA VAL A 681 20.74 5.43 -14.28
C VAL A 681 21.71 5.92 -15.36
N LEU A 682 22.67 6.76 -14.98
CA LEU A 682 23.69 7.30 -15.89
C LEU A 682 25.01 6.52 -15.87
N ASP A 683 25.13 5.55 -14.96
CA ASP A 683 26.37 4.86 -14.66
C ASP A 683 26.16 3.35 -14.66
N VAL A 684 27.10 2.64 -15.30
CA VAL A 684 27.04 1.18 -15.47
C VAL A 684 27.26 0.42 -14.16
N ASP A 685 28.01 0.98 -13.21
CA ASP A 685 28.22 0.33 -11.91
C ASP A 685 26.95 0.43 -11.06
N LEU A 686 26.26 1.57 -11.10
CA LEU A 686 24.95 1.71 -10.45
C LEU A 686 23.90 0.78 -11.09
N LEU A 687 23.93 0.58 -12.42
CA LEU A 687 23.08 -0.43 -13.06
C LEU A 687 23.35 -1.83 -12.48
N ARG A 688 24.63 -2.22 -12.38
CA ARG A 688 24.99 -3.51 -11.78
C ARG A 688 24.54 -3.63 -10.34
N GLU A 689 24.61 -2.55 -9.56
CA GLU A 689 24.13 -2.55 -8.17
C GLU A 689 22.61 -2.74 -8.08
N VAL A 690 21.83 -2.10 -8.96
CA VAL A 690 20.37 -2.33 -9.04
C VAL A 690 20.07 -3.79 -9.39
N ILE A 691 20.75 -4.34 -10.41
CA ILE A 691 20.58 -5.75 -10.78
C ILE A 691 20.99 -6.68 -9.64
N ALA A 692 22.12 -6.41 -8.99
CA ALA A 692 22.60 -7.18 -7.84
C ALA A 692 21.61 -7.12 -6.66
N GLU A 693 20.95 -5.99 -6.43
CA GLU A 693 19.92 -5.87 -5.41
C GLU A 693 18.66 -6.66 -5.77
N THR A 694 18.19 -6.60 -7.02
CA THR A 694 17.06 -7.45 -7.46
C THR A 694 17.37 -8.94 -7.28
N ARG A 695 18.63 -9.33 -7.52
CA ARG A 695 19.12 -10.70 -7.30
C ARG A 695 19.17 -11.07 -5.82
N ARG A 696 19.66 -10.17 -4.96
CA ARG A 696 19.69 -10.36 -3.49
C ARG A 696 18.29 -10.55 -2.91
N ARG A 697 17.32 -9.78 -3.40
CA ARG A 697 15.90 -9.85 -3.01
C ARG A 697 15.13 -11.00 -3.66
N GLY A 698 15.73 -11.74 -4.60
CA GLY A 698 15.06 -12.86 -5.28
C GLY A 698 13.96 -12.44 -6.26
N VAL A 699 13.97 -11.20 -6.73
CA VAL A 699 12.93 -10.61 -7.59
C VAL A 699 13.41 -10.41 -9.03
N MET A 700 14.26 -11.32 -9.52
CA MET A 700 14.81 -11.26 -10.88
C MET A 700 13.72 -11.32 -11.96
N HIS A 701 12.55 -11.91 -11.66
CA HIS A 701 11.40 -11.94 -12.57
C HIS A 701 10.91 -10.55 -12.98
N LEU A 702 11.17 -9.51 -12.17
CA LEU A 702 10.88 -8.11 -12.47
C LEU A 702 11.41 -7.70 -13.85
N TRP A 703 12.63 -8.15 -14.19
CA TRP A 703 13.29 -7.79 -15.45
C TRP A 703 12.59 -8.32 -16.69
N GLY A 704 11.70 -9.32 -16.56
CA GLY A 704 10.86 -9.78 -17.66
C GLY A 704 9.79 -8.79 -18.10
N ARG A 705 9.57 -7.71 -17.33
CA ARG A 705 8.65 -6.61 -17.65
C ARG A 705 9.20 -5.22 -17.30
N ALA A 706 10.45 -5.12 -16.89
CA ALA A 706 11.12 -3.83 -16.70
C ALA A 706 11.71 -3.34 -18.02
N TRP A 707 11.73 -2.03 -18.21
CA TRP A 707 12.40 -1.37 -19.34
C TRP A 707 13.48 -0.42 -18.84
N PHE A 708 14.41 -0.06 -19.71
CA PHE A 708 15.52 0.82 -19.37
C PHE A 708 15.38 2.16 -20.08
N CYS A 709 15.60 3.25 -19.35
CA CYS A 709 15.57 4.62 -19.83
C CYS A 709 17.00 5.17 -19.89
N PRO A 710 17.77 4.94 -20.97
CA PRO A 710 19.08 5.54 -21.11
C PRO A 710 18.96 7.04 -21.44
N HIS A 711 19.74 7.86 -20.74
CA HIS A 711 19.93 9.26 -21.12
C HIS A 711 21.15 9.38 -22.04
N ASN A 712 20.91 9.31 -23.34
CA ASN A 712 21.95 9.27 -24.37
C ASN A 712 22.45 10.68 -24.70
N TYR A 713 23.18 11.30 -23.77
CA TYR A 713 23.74 12.63 -23.98
C TYR A 713 24.87 12.60 -25.02
N GLY A 714 24.65 13.28 -26.14
CA GLY A 714 25.66 13.46 -27.19
C GLY A 714 26.74 14.47 -26.85
N LEU A 715 26.59 15.21 -25.75
CA LEU A 715 27.48 16.30 -25.34
C LEU A 715 27.70 17.29 -26.50
N ASN A 716 28.93 17.42 -26.99
CA ASN A 716 29.25 18.05 -28.27
C ASN A 716 30.00 17.11 -29.23
N HIS A 717 29.90 15.80 -29.02
CA HIS A 717 30.51 14.75 -29.84
C HIS A 717 29.65 14.43 -31.07
N PRO A 718 30.23 13.94 -32.17
CA PRO A 718 29.45 13.46 -33.31
C PRO A 718 28.64 12.20 -32.96
N PRO A 719 27.56 11.89 -33.72
CA PRO A 719 26.74 10.70 -33.50
C PRO A 719 27.51 9.36 -33.51
N SER A 720 28.69 9.31 -34.13
CA SER A 720 29.55 8.13 -34.23
C SER A 720 30.57 7.99 -33.10
N TYR A 721 30.61 8.91 -32.13
CA TYR A 721 31.55 8.84 -31.00
C TYR A 721 31.40 7.52 -30.22
N PRO A 722 32.51 6.88 -29.76
CA PRO A 722 33.90 7.33 -29.83
C PRO A 722 34.65 6.91 -31.10
N TYR A 723 33.97 6.41 -32.13
CA TYR A 723 34.58 5.86 -33.34
C TYR A 723 34.97 6.91 -34.39
N ASP A 724 34.78 8.20 -34.10
CA ASP A 724 35.11 9.26 -35.04
C ASP A 724 36.63 9.55 -35.09
N PRO A 725 37.13 10.12 -36.20
CA PRO A 725 38.57 10.38 -36.35
C PRO A 725 39.15 11.40 -35.37
N VAL A 726 38.33 12.31 -34.81
CA VAL A 726 38.83 13.28 -33.82
C VAL A 726 39.16 12.52 -32.53
N ASN A 727 38.27 11.62 -32.10
CA ASN A 727 38.57 10.77 -30.97
C ASN A 727 39.71 9.79 -31.26
N GLN A 728 39.66 9.03 -32.35
CA GLN A 728 40.60 7.92 -32.60
C GLN A 728 42.01 8.38 -32.96
N GLU A 729 42.13 9.40 -33.80
CA GLU A 729 43.41 9.80 -34.42
C GLU A 729 43.85 11.21 -34.01
N GLY A 730 42.98 12.00 -33.36
CA GLY A 730 43.29 13.39 -33.01
C GLY A 730 43.34 14.32 -34.21
N ILE A 731 42.59 14.02 -35.30
CA ILE A 731 42.76 14.73 -36.56
C ILE A 731 42.56 16.26 -36.43
N PRO A 732 43.35 17.09 -37.12
CA PRO A 732 43.16 18.54 -37.13
C PRO A 732 41.76 18.95 -37.61
N VAL A 733 41.30 20.14 -37.19
CA VAL A 733 40.02 20.74 -37.60
C VAL A 733 39.91 20.77 -39.12
N GLN A 734 38.89 20.06 -39.63
CA GLN A 734 38.55 20.01 -41.05
C GLN A 734 37.55 21.11 -41.45
N HIS A 735 36.78 21.61 -40.49
CA HIS A 735 35.70 22.59 -40.66
C HIS A 735 36.02 23.87 -39.86
N PRO A 736 36.94 24.73 -40.34
CA PRO A 736 37.32 25.96 -39.65
C PRO A 736 36.17 26.99 -39.55
N GLU A 737 35.12 26.81 -40.33
CA GLU A 737 33.90 27.62 -40.30
C GLU A 737 32.99 27.32 -39.10
N TRP A 738 33.18 26.18 -38.43
CA TRP A 738 32.44 25.86 -37.21
C TRP A 738 32.95 26.68 -36.02
N GLU A 739 32.08 26.89 -35.05
CA GLU A 739 32.43 27.60 -33.82
C GLU A 739 33.18 26.69 -32.85
N PHE A 740 34.29 27.18 -32.29
CA PHE A 740 35.08 26.48 -31.27
C PHE A 740 35.29 27.39 -30.06
N VAL A 741 35.53 26.78 -28.90
CA VAL A 741 35.75 27.50 -27.63
C VAL A 741 37.10 28.21 -27.54
N ALA A 742 38.01 27.94 -28.47
CA ALA A 742 39.37 28.49 -28.52
C ALA A 742 39.85 28.61 -29.98
N PRO A 743 40.95 29.35 -30.23
CA PRO A 743 41.58 29.40 -31.56
C PRO A 743 41.94 28.00 -32.09
N ILE A 744 41.86 27.81 -33.41
CA ILE A 744 42.00 26.52 -34.07
C ILE A 744 43.35 25.84 -33.74
N GLU A 745 44.42 26.61 -33.60
CA GLU A 745 45.75 26.09 -33.26
C GLU A 745 45.75 25.41 -31.88
N GLU A 746 45.02 25.99 -30.92
CA GLU A 746 44.88 25.45 -29.58
C GLU A 746 43.94 24.23 -29.55
N VAL A 747 42.85 24.27 -30.32
CA VAL A 747 41.96 23.10 -30.49
C VAL A 747 42.71 21.91 -31.09
N ASN A 748 43.50 22.15 -32.14
CA ASN A 748 44.30 21.10 -32.78
C ASN A 748 45.33 20.50 -31.82
N ARG A 749 45.93 21.33 -30.96
CA ARG A 749 46.82 20.84 -29.90
C ARG A 749 46.08 19.92 -28.93
N TRP A 750 44.89 20.30 -28.47
CA TRP A 750 44.08 19.44 -27.59
C TRP A 750 43.62 18.14 -28.25
N ARG A 751 43.34 18.15 -29.56
CA ARG A 751 43.00 16.93 -30.32
C ARG A 751 44.17 15.96 -30.40
N GLU A 752 45.37 16.47 -30.70
CA GLU A 752 46.58 15.65 -30.75
C GLU A 752 46.97 15.10 -29.37
N GLU A 753 46.91 15.94 -28.33
CA GLU A 753 47.24 15.57 -26.95
C GLU A 753 46.20 14.61 -26.35
N GLY A 754 44.92 14.74 -26.72
CA GLY A 754 43.78 14.02 -26.16
C GLY A 754 43.19 12.96 -27.09
N LYS A 755 43.98 12.38 -28.00
CA LYS A 755 43.52 11.29 -28.88
C LYS A 755 43.42 9.97 -28.15
N ASN A 756 42.46 9.16 -28.56
CA ASN A 756 42.12 7.83 -28.10
C ASN A 756 41.96 7.68 -26.57
N PRO A 757 41.15 8.51 -25.89
CA PRO A 757 40.82 8.34 -24.48
C PRO A 757 40.01 7.05 -24.22
N GLY A 758 39.34 6.52 -25.25
CA GLY A 758 38.65 5.23 -25.25
C GLY A 758 38.50 4.72 -26.69
N GLN A 759 38.77 3.43 -26.91
CA GLN A 759 38.82 2.84 -28.25
C GLN A 759 37.41 2.45 -28.74
N THR A 760 36.55 2.03 -27.81
CA THR A 760 35.20 1.53 -28.08
C THR A 760 34.19 2.22 -27.18
N ILE A 761 32.90 2.07 -27.49
CA ILE A 761 31.81 2.59 -26.64
C ILE A 761 31.82 2.02 -25.22
N HIS A 762 32.51 0.89 -24.99
CA HIS A 762 32.66 0.30 -23.65
C HIS A 762 33.80 0.91 -22.85
N ASP A 763 34.74 1.59 -23.51
CA ASP A 763 35.82 2.34 -22.86
C ASP A 763 35.37 3.77 -22.56
N ASP A 764 34.55 4.35 -23.44
CA ASP A 764 33.99 5.69 -23.28
C ASP A 764 32.58 5.76 -23.89
N TYR A 765 31.56 5.73 -23.03
CA TYR A 765 30.15 5.79 -23.40
C TYR A 765 29.57 7.21 -23.39
N ASN A 766 30.40 8.26 -23.38
CA ASN A 766 29.95 9.66 -23.40
C ASN A 766 29.51 10.12 -24.80
N GLY A 767 28.45 9.50 -25.33
CA GLY A 767 27.86 9.87 -26.60
C GLY A 767 26.49 9.20 -26.79
N VAL A 768 25.83 9.51 -27.90
CA VAL A 768 24.48 8.97 -28.18
C VAL A 768 24.43 7.45 -28.39
N LEU A 769 25.58 6.81 -28.61
CA LEU A 769 25.71 5.34 -28.66
C LEU A 769 25.88 4.71 -27.27
N GLY A 770 25.93 5.49 -26.19
CA GLY A 770 26.23 5.04 -24.84
C GLY A 770 25.31 3.94 -24.31
N PHE A 771 24.06 3.88 -24.77
CA PHE A 771 23.13 2.79 -24.45
C PHE A 771 23.69 1.38 -24.76
N LEU A 772 24.60 1.24 -25.72
CA LEU A 772 25.27 -0.04 -26.03
C LEU A 772 26.13 -0.55 -24.88
N ALA A 773 26.70 0.35 -24.06
CA ALA A 773 27.44 -0.03 -22.86
C ALA A 773 26.52 -0.63 -21.79
N PHE A 774 25.33 -0.05 -21.59
CA PHE A 774 24.32 -0.59 -20.69
C PHE A 774 23.72 -1.90 -21.22
N ALA A 775 23.50 -2.02 -22.53
CA ALA A 775 23.02 -3.25 -23.15
C ALA A 775 23.96 -4.43 -22.87
N LYS A 776 25.28 -4.20 -22.95
CA LYS A 776 26.29 -5.20 -22.59
C LYS A 776 26.19 -5.63 -21.12
N VAL A 777 25.94 -4.70 -20.19
CA VAL A 777 25.74 -5.03 -18.77
C VAL A 777 24.52 -5.94 -18.60
N PHE A 778 23.40 -5.62 -19.25
CA PHE A 778 22.20 -6.47 -19.20
C PHE A 778 22.43 -7.86 -19.78
N GLU A 779 23.11 -7.95 -20.93
CA GLU A 779 23.45 -9.25 -21.54
C GLU A 779 24.34 -10.09 -20.62
N GLU A 780 25.34 -9.47 -19.96
CA GLU A 780 26.23 -10.15 -19.02
C GLU A 780 25.53 -10.57 -17.72
N GLU A 781 24.63 -9.74 -17.18
CA GLU A 781 24.01 -9.96 -15.86
C GLU A 781 22.69 -10.73 -15.91
N LEU A 782 21.92 -10.59 -16.99
CA LEU A 782 20.58 -11.15 -17.17
C LEU A 782 20.51 -12.20 -18.30
N GLY A 783 21.44 -12.16 -19.27
CA GLY A 783 21.39 -13.00 -20.47
C GLY A 783 20.44 -12.49 -21.57
N PHE A 784 19.81 -11.33 -21.37
CA PHE A 784 18.97 -10.63 -22.35
C PHE A 784 19.02 -9.12 -22.11
N VAL A 785 18.59 -8.33 -23.09
CA VAL A 785 18.53 -6.87 -23.00
C VAL A 785 17.06 -6.44 -22.92
N PRO A 786 16.62 -5.77 -21.83
CA PRO A 786 15.27 -5.21 -21.75
C PRO A 786 15.03 -4.13 -22.81
N PRO A 787 13.76 -3.80 -23.14
CA PRO A 787 13.48 -2.67 -24.02
C PRO A 787 14.09 -1.38 -23.51
N MET A 788 14.60 -0.57 -24.44
CA MET A 788 15.17 0.74 -24.19
C MET A 788 14.35 1.81 -24.86
N ILE A 789 13.92 2.79 -24.06
CA ILE A 789 13.27 4.01 -24.55
C ILE A 789 14.08 5.16 -23.99
N CYS A 790 14.76 5.92 -24.84
CA CYS A 790 15.56 7.04 -24.35
C CYS A 790 14.61 8.18 -23.96
N GLY A 791 14.50 8.49 -22.67
CA GLY A 791 13.60 9.54 -22.17
C GLY A 791 14.15 10.96 -22.33
N GLU A 792 15.47 11.09 -22.40
CA GLU A 792 16.18 12.36 -22.56
C GLU A 792 17.51 12.09 -23.28
N GLY A 793 18.10 13.09 -23.94
CA GLY A 793 19.37 12.90 -24.64
C GLY A 793 19.51 13.72 -25.93
N GLY A 794 20.48 13.35 -26.75
CA GLY A 794 20.90 14.13 -27.91
C GLY A 794 21.80 15.29 -27.53
N TRP A 795 21.73 16.40 -28.27
CA TRP A 795 22.65 17.53 -28.15
C TRP A 795 21.95 18.79 -27.65
N GLN A 796 22.45 19.41 -26.58
CA GLN A 796 21.97 20.71 -26.16
C GLN A 796 22.54 21.80 -27.08
N TYR A 797 21.69 22.76 -27.47
CA TYR A 797 22.13 23.95 -28.19
C TYR A 797 23.18 24.72 -27.38
N ARG A 798 24.27 25.14 -28.04
CA ARG A 798 25.44 25.81 -27.45
C ARG A 798 26.29 24.95 -26.51
N SER A 799 26.04 23.64 -26.42
CA SER A 799 26.88 22.73 -25.63
C SER A 799 28.30 22.65 -26.18
N SER A 800 29.29 22.64 -25.28
CA SER A 800 30.72 22.49 -25.62
C SER A 800 31.60 21.93 -24.48
N PRO A 801 31.19 20.85 -23.79
CA PRO A 801 31.95 20.30 -22.66
C PRO A 801 33.31 19.74 -23.06
N ASP A 802 33.43 19.12 -24.24
CA ASP A 802 34.72 18.67 -24.77
C ASP A 802 35.30 19.72 -25.72
N ARG A 803 36.44 20.29 -25.30
CA ARG A 803 37.13 21.37 -26.02
C ARG A 803 37.75 20.92 -27.34
N ARG A 804 37.86 19.61 -27.60
CA ARG A 804 38.33 19.04 -28.87
C ARG A 804 37.29 19.22 -29.98
N TYR A 805 36.01 19.34 -29.63
CA TYR A 805 34.90 19.40 -30.58
C TYR A 805 34.32 20.80 -30.71
N ALA A 806 33.62 21.03 -31.83
CA ALA A 806 32.93 22.29 -32.07
C ALA A 806 31.81 22.52 -31.04
N VAL A 807 31.45 23.78 -30.84
CA VAL A 807 30.24 24.18 -30.12
C VAL A 807 29.03 23.71 -30.93
N ILE A 808 28.02 23.15 -30.27
CA ILE A 808 26.76 22.77 -30.93
C ILE A 808 25.98 24.03 -31.34
N GLY A 809 26.24 24.51 -32.56
CA GLY A 809 25.45 25.54 -33.24
C GLY A 809 24.26 24.96 -34.01
N ASP A 810 23.48 25.82 -34.66
CA ASP A 810 22.23 25.43 -35.36
C ASP A 810 22.42 24.29 -36.35
N TYR A 811 23.48 24.38 -37.17
CA TYR A 811 23.78 23.36 -38.18
C TYR A 811 24.09 22.00 -37.54
N LEU A 812 25.01 21.96 -36.57
CA LEU A 812 25.40 20.70 -35.92
C LEU A 812 24.24 20.11 -35.12
N HIS A 813 23.47 20.95 -34.44
CA HIS A 813 22.26 20.51 -33.73
C HIS A 813 21.29 19.79 -34.66
N ALA A 814 20.93 20.41 -35.81
CA ALA A 814 20.04 19.79 -36.78
C ALA A 814 20.65 18.54 -37.42
N HIS A 815 21.92 18.63 -37.84
CA HIS A 815 22.60 17.56 -38.55
C HIS A 815 22.78 16.29 -37.69
N TYR A 816 23.16 16.45 -36.43
CA TYR A 816 23.37 15.32 -35.53
C TYR A 816 22.07 14.63 -35.14
N HIS A 817 21.00 15.38 -34.83
CA HIS A 817 19.69 14.78 -34.59
C HIS A 817 19.11 14.10 -35.83
N GLN A 818 19.31 14.68 -37.02
CA GLN A 818 18.90 14.04 -38.28
C GLN A 818 19.60 12.70 -38.50
N GLN A 819 20.92 12.63 -38.24
CA GLN A 819 21.66 11.37 -38.33
C GLN A 819 21.14 10.34 -37.32
N MET A 820 20.96 10.73 -36.05
CA MET A 820 20.46 9.85 -35.00
C MET A 820 19.07 9.30 -35.33
N PHE A 821 18.12 10.15 -35.72
CA PHE A 821 16.78 9.70 -36.12
C PHE A 821 16.77 8.87 -37.39
N SER A 822 17.78 9.02 -38.27
CA SER A 822 17.88 8.18 -39.46
C SER A 822 18.12 6.70 -39.13
N TRP A 823 18.61 6.35 -37.93
CA TRP A 823 18.85 4.97 -37.52
C TRP A 823 17.62 4.09 -37.65
N PHE A 824 16.45 4.58 -37.21
CA PHE A 824 15.17 3.85 -37.31
C PHE A 824 14.70 3.67 -38.75
N LYS A 825 15.11 4.57 -39.65
CA LYS A 825 14.78 4.47 -41.08
C LYS A 825 15.75 3.56 -41.85
N THR A 826 17.03 3.60 -41.52
CA THR A 826 18.10 2.85 -42.22
C THR A 826 18.33 1.47 -41.63
N GLY A 827 17.89 1.23 -40.38
CA GLY A 827 18.22 0.05 -39.59
C GLY A 827 19.70 -0.01 -39.20
N ARG A 828 20.41 1.13 -39.20
CA ARG A 828 21.84 1.21 -38.88
C ARG A 828 22.20 2.41 -38.02
N LEU A 829 23.03 2.16 -37.01
CA LEU A 829 23.63 3.16 -36.14
C LEU A 829 24.73 3.95 -36.87
N SER A 830 25.15 5.07 -36.28
CA SER A 830 26.17 5.95 -36.88
C SER A 830 27.58 5.36 -36.94
N ASN A 831 27.84 4.28 -36.19
CA ASN A 831 29.08 3.50 -36.31
C ASN A 831 28.99 2.40 -37.39
N GLY A 832 27.85 2.24 -38.05
CA GLY A 832 27.61 1.25 -39.10
C GLY A 832 26.97 -0.04 -38.63
N ASP A 833 26.86 -0.28 -37.32
CA ASP A 833 26.25 -1.48 -36.76
C ASP A 833 24.73 -1.50 -37.02
N PRO A 834 24.10 -2.69 -37.06
CA PRO A 834 22.65 -2.79 -37.12
C PRO A 834 21.98 -2.09 -35.93
N LEU A 835 20.84 -1.46 -36.17
CA LEU A 835 19.98 -0.96 -35.09
C LEU A 835 19.45 -2.15 -34.28
N PRO A 836 19.71 -2.23 -32.97
CA PRO A 836 19.17 -3.31 -32.14
C PRO A 836 17.65 -3.21 -31.98
N ASP A 837 16.99 -4.36 -31.87
CA ASP A 837 15.55 -4.50 -31.71
C ASP A 837 15.03 -4.04 -30.33
N TYR A 838 15.89 -4.10 -29.30
CA TYR A 838 15.61 -3.59 -27.96
C TYR A 838 15.56 -2.07 -27.90
N LEU A 839 16.11 -1.31 -28.86
CA LEU A 839 15.98 0.16 -28.87
C LEU A 839 14.66 0.55 -29.54
N PHE A 840 13.66 0.89 -28.73
CA PHE A 840 12.30 1.15 -29.20
C PHE A 840 12.16 2.58 -29.73
N ALA A 841 12.61 3.57 -28.97
CA ALA A 841 12.48 4.96 -29.35
C ALA A 841 13.54 5.86 -28.71
N ILE A 842 13.70 7.05 -29.29
CA ILE A 842 14.51 8.14 -28.72
C ILE A 842 13.64 9.40 -28.58
N CYS A 843 13.51 9.88 -27.35
CA CYS A 843 12.93 11.17 -26.98
C CYS A 843 14.08 12.12 -26.55
N PRO A 844 14.62 12.95 -27.46
CA PRO A 844 15.67 13.91 -27.09
C PRO A 844 15.10 15.06 -26.25
N TRP A 845 15.96 16.03 -25.91
CA TRP A 845 15.65 17.21 -25.10
C TRP A 845 14.29 17.88 -25.38
N ILE A 846 13.79 18.59 -24.37
CA ILE A 846 12.45 19.16 -24.28
C ILE A 846 12.04 19.94 -25.56
N LEU A 847 10.86 19.62 -26.10
CA LEU A 847 10.28 20.22 -27.31
C LEU A 847 10.02 21.73 -27.18
N SER A 848 9.65 22.16 -25.97
CA SER A 848 9.32 23.54 -25.63
C SER A 848 9.59 23.84 -24.15
N GLY A 849 10.24 24.97 -23.87
CA GLY A 849 10.52 25.45 -22.52
C GLY A 849 9.60 26.58 -22.07
#